data_AF-A0A3D3LNZ3-F1
#
_entry.id   AF-A0A3D3LNZ3-F1
#
_cell.length_a   1.000
_cell.length_b   1.000
_cell.length_c   1.000
_cell.angle_alpha   90.00
_cell.angle_beta   90.00
_cell.angle_gamma   90.00
#
_symmetry.space_group_name_H-M   'P 1'
#
loop_
_entity.id
_entity.type
_entity.pdbx_description
1 polymer ?
#
loop_
_entity_poly.entity_id
_entity_poly.type
_entity_poly.pdbx_seq_one_letter_code
_entity_poly.pdbx_strand_id
1 'polypeptide(L)'
;MTVLQVKKHIISLKPSLGIYIFSLLTILLLTGSVNGQGRRDWDRGSGFEYQYGDSIDVKISDSLKAIQDSLRRLPVDSTARIKYFTYEGEYSPITDLEEYSHPLLMGNSGRVQYSVRFDSNQVIITETILEFDLKIPLVIPLEEYINSLSQVNQNSIFDEIFKEKYQGLVTDDLTQLFEKFTDITIPLPFKTETIFGPPTVSLRINGNIDITASYQNITSDQLVTTQASNTQNNINFKQEVFVTAKGTIGDKLTIDADWNTQRVFDFENQLKIKYEGYADEVIKRIEAGNVSLTTNSGLIQSTQALFGVKGEFQLGPLSLSTVFSQKKSKQETKDFTGGAADQQFTINVFNYSTNHYFIDTLYKRSFLEKYNSTTSSYSTFVIENRIISDETSLEVWVQSPQTETNKRFAVTHIDLPQLPPTGYDTSYYNIQEIQGVRYASFFRKLTKDLDYEIDEDAGFITLKTNIPQNYAVAITYRTQSGLTFGTPGFSVQSSDTLILKLVKSNIIDPVITPLAWEKMMKNVYRLPVSKIIESGFELKALYFNDGIYNPNLPGANKSLSTMLDIDRYTGNTRTGGPDDQFDFINGLTINRSTGDVIFPTLRPFWDNLIREGVDSIYYYSQLYTNRNLDAQNATNANRYILQGRAKGEAGLSSTINLGLNVVPGSVKVMIGSTSLNENIDYSVDYTTGTVVIKNAAALASTDLKITYETNDLFQLASKTLIGLRGDYKIDENNSLGFTFINLKQETLNDKVRIGEEPTNNSVFGIDFTSRIKSKWLTRLVNLLPGYNTKEESEFTIKGELAYLTPDPNTKRSAIPSDNNESVAYVDDMEGSKKIVSLGTNYSSWTFSSVPQDNDLGMNDSLRFIKRAKLRWYNLPNAANIKDIYPNRDVQPGQESITPFIIDFDPNLRATYNYSNTYTRGDGIFFPNIDRQSNWNGVMKYLN
;
A
#
# COMPACT_ATOMS: atom_id res chain seq x y z
N MET A 1 0.37 31.47 63.06
CA MET A 1 1.32 32.01 62.07
C MET A 1 0.45 32.70 61.02
N THR A 2 0.13 34.02 61.04
CA THR A 2 0.79 35.22 61.62
C THR A 2 2.23 35.41 61.09
N VAL A 3 2.68 36.52 60.47
CA VAL A 3 2.16 37.90 60.12
C VAL A 3 2.81 38.28 58.73
N LEU A 4 2.48 39.22 57.81
CA LEU A 4 1.82 40.55 57.69
C LEU A 4 0.67 40.53 56.62
N GLN A 5 -0.13 41.55 56.22
CA GLN A 5 -0.19 43.05 56.31
C GLN A 5 0.52 43.89 55.19
N VAL A 6 0.02 45.04 54.64
CA VAL A 6 -1.34 45.64 54.41
C VAL A 6 -1.23 47.04 53.69
N LYS A 7 -2.35 47.64 53.22
CA LYS A 7 -2.58 49.04 52.67
C LYS A 7 -2.21 49.29 51.17
N LYS A 8 -3.11 49.78 50.27
CA LYS A 8 -3.84 51.09 50.08
C LYS A 8 -2.99 52.14 49.31
N HIS A 9 -3.49 52.96 48.35
CA HIS A 9 -4.86 53.38 47.96
C HIS A 9 -5.04 53.75 46.45
N ILE A 10 -6.19 53.34 45.85
CA ILE A 10 -7.18 54.06 44.99
C ILE A 10 -6.74 55.27 44.09
N ILE A 11 -7.07 55.24 42.77
CA ILE A 11 -8.05 56.14 42.06
C ILE A 11 -8.14 55.82 40.53
N SER A 12 -9.39 55.75 40.02
CA SER A 12 -9.88 55.93 38.62
C SER A 12 -9.13 55.36 37.39
N LEU A 13 -9.76 54.40 36.68
CA LEU A 13 -10.25 54.59 35.28
C LEU A 13 -11.11 53.38 34.79
N LYS A 14 -12.08 53.64 33.91
CA LYS A 14 -12.72 52.66 32.99
C LYS A 14 -11.95 52.70 31.65
N PRO A 15 -11.87 51.64 30.79
CA PRO A 15 -12.97 50.77 30.31
C PRO A 15 -12.67 49.27 30.57
N SER A 16 -13.15 48.20 29.89
CA SER A 16 -13.88 48.00 28.62
C SER A 16 -14.75 46.71 28.64
N LEU A 17 -15.65 46.53 27.66
CA LEU A 17 -16.50 45.33 27.48
C LEU A 17 -15.79 44.08 26.89
N GLY A 18 -14.49 44.15 26.59
CA GLY A 18 -13.83 43.18 25.68
C GLY A 18 -13.78 41.71 26.11
N ILE A 19 -13.93 41.41 27.41
CA ILE A 19 -13.69 40.06 27.97
C ILE A 19 -14.85 39.09 27.68
N TYR A 20 -16.10 39.58 27.62
CA TYR A 20 -17.27 38.70 27.47
C TYR A 20 -17.47 38.14 26.05
N ILE A 21 -16.93 38.81 25.03
CA ILE A 21 -17.03 38.36 23.63
C ILE A 21 -16.15 37.12 23.41
N PHE A 22 -14.95 37.09 23.99
CA PHE A 22 -14.04 35.94 23.90
C PHE A 22 -14.66 34.68 24.53
N SER A 23 -15.18 34.79 25.75
CA SER A 23 -15.76 33.65 26.48
C SER A 23 -16.97 33.01 25.79
N LEU A 24 -17.78 33.78 25.05
CA LEU A 24 -18.95 33.24 24.36
C LEU A 24 -18.55 32.50 23.06
N LEU A 25 -17.56 33.02 22.33
CA LEU A 25 -17.09 32.41 21.08
C LEU A 25 -16.38 31.08 21.33
N THR A 26 -15.62 30.97 22.42
CA THR A 26 -14.95 29.73 22.84
C THR A 26 -15.93 28.59 23.14
N ILE A 27 -17.13 28.90 23.65
CA ILE A 27 -18.13 27.88 24.04
C ILE A 27 -18.81 27.25 22.83
N LEU A 28 -19.05 27.99 21.73
CA LEU A 28 -19.60 27.41 20.49
C LEU A 28 -18.58 26.63 19.64
N LEU A 29 -17.28 26.86 19.82
CA LEU A 29 -16.23 26.22 19.02
C LEU A 29 -15.65 24.93 19.64
N LEU A 30 -15.93 24.65 20.91
CA LEU A 30 -15.39 23.47 21.62
C LEU A 30 -16.39 22.32 21.84
N THR A 31 -17.68 22.52 21.59
CA THR A 31 -18.73 21.52 21.85
C THR A 31 -18.90 20.47 20.73
N GLY A 32 -18.16 20.58 19.62
CA GLY A 32 -18.27 19.68 18.47
C GLY A 32 -17.35 18.45 18.47
N SER A 33 -16.48 18.27 19.47
CA SER A 33 -15.36 17.30 19.34
C SER A 33 -14.96 16.53 20.62
N VAL A 34 -15.82 16.43 21.63
CA VAL A 34 -15.59 15.53 22.78
C VAL A 34 -16.89 14.81 23.19
N ASN A 35 -17.05 13.56 22.76
CA ASN A 35 -18.01 12.61 23.30
C ASN A 35 -17.31 11.25 23.54
N GLY A 36 -16.25 11.27 24.34
CA GLY A 36 -15.68 10.04 24.91
C GLY A 36 -16.70 9.39 25.84
N GLN A 37 -16.98 8.10 25.66
CA GLN A 37 -17.99 7.39 26.44
C GLN A 37 -17.62 7.37 27.94
N GLY A 38 -18.44 8.03 28.76
CA GLY A 38 -18.26 8.04 30.21
C GLY A 38 -18.51 6.65 30.80
N ARG A 39 -17.57 6.16 31.62
CA ARG A 39 -17.75 4.92 32.38
C ARG A 39 -19.05 4.95 33.19
N ARG A 40 -19.74 3.81 33.20
CA ARG A 40 -20.74 3.48 34.22
C ARG A 40 -20.23 2.26 34.99
N ASP A 41 -19.45 2.54 36.03
CA ASP A 41 -18.98 1.49 36.95
C ASP A 41 -20.22 0.97 37.72
N TRP A 42 -20.73 -0.21 37.32
CA TRP A 42 -21.77 -0.91 38.08
C TRP A 42 -21.13 -1.99 38.94
N ASP A 43 -20.78 -1.62 40.17
CA ASP A 43 -20.29 -2.57 41.17
C ASP A 43 -21.40 -3.53 41.61
N ARG A 44 -21.09 -4.84 41.69
CA ARG A 44 -22.03 -5.93 41.97
C ARG A 44 -21.35 -7.13 42.64
N GLY A 45 -20.66 -6.89 43.76
CA GLY A 45 -20.28 -7.98 44.67
C GLY A 45 -21.46 -8.49 45.50
N SER A 46 -21.86 -9.76 45.35
CA SER A 46 -22.62 -10.52 46.37
C SER A 46 -22.76 -12.03 46.08
N GLY A 47 -21.94 -12.85 46.74
CA GLY A 47 -22.16 -14.31 46.94
C GLY A 47 -21.91 -15.23 45.72
N PHE A 48 -21.58 -16.50 45.87
CA PHE A 48 -21.32 -17.29 47.10
C PHE A 48 -20.12 -18.23 46.88
N GLU A 49 -19.18 -18.28 47.83
CA GLU A 49 -18.17 -19.34 47.87
C GLU A 49 -18.77 -20.65 48.40
N TYR A 50 -18.43 -21.77 47.77
CA TYR A 50 -18.47 -23.09 48.40
C TYR A 50 -17.04 -23.66 48.42
N GLN A 51 -16.44 -23.73 49.59
CA GLN A 51 -15.15 -24.40 49.77
C GLN A 51 -15.33 -25.91 49.75
N TYR A 52 -14.43 -26.60 49.05
CA TYR A 52 -13.98 -27.93 49.46
C TYR A 52 -12.45 -27.92 49.53
N GLY A 53 -11.89 -28.55 50.56
CA GLY A 53 -10.49 -28.34 50.97
C GLY A 53 -9.51 -29.40 50.50
N ASP A 54 -8.24 -29.11 50.77
CA ASP A 54 -7.03 -29.95 50.65
C ASP A 54 -6.69 -30.45 49.21
N SER A 55 -5.45 -30.31 48.74
CA SER A 55 -4.23 -30.53 49.52
C SER A 55 -2.95 -29.89 48.93
N ILE A 56 -1.98 -29.64 49.82
CA ILE A 56 -0.52 -29.51 49.58
C ILE A 56 -0.04 -28.25 48.83
N ASP A 57 0.34 -27.25 49.63
CA ASP A 57 1.14 -26.08 49.25
C ASP A 57 2.62 -26.48 49.07
N VAL A 58 3.19 -26.37 47.85
CA VAL A 58 4.62 -26.58 47.57
C VAL A 58 5.27 -25.29 47.10
N LYS A 59 5.65 -24.45 48.06
CA LYS A 59 6.49 -23.28 47.84
C LYS A 59 7.92 -23.70 47.48
N ILE A 60 8.26 -23.64 46.20
CA ILE A 60 9.65 -23.53 45.72
C ILE A 60 9.83 -22.11 45.20
N SER A 61 10.62 -21.32 45.93
CA SER A 61 10.91 -19.92 45.60
C SER A 61 11.91 -19.80 44.46
N ASP A 62 11.56 -18.94 43.51
CA ASP A 62 12.40 -18.12 42.62
C ASP A 62 13.93 -18.32 42.65
N SER A 63 14.52 -18.57 41.48
CA SER A 63 15.63 -17.74 40.97
C SER A 63 16.06 -18.18 39.57
N LEU A 64 15.94 -17.28 38.57
CA LEU A 64 16.90 -17.17 37.45
C LEU A 64 16.64 -15.91 36.59
N LYS A 65 17.05 -14.74 37.11
CA LYS A 65 17.45 -13.62 36.23
C LYS A 65 18.85 -13.92 35.69
N ALA A 66 18.95 -14.36 34.44
CA ALA A 66 20.23 -14.52 33.76
C ALA A 66 20.12 -14.08 32.28
N ILE A 67 21.02 -13.19 31.87
CA ILE A 67 21.23 -12.83 30.46
C ILE A 67 22.20 -13.88 29.90
N GLN A 68 21.81 -14.65 28.90
CA GLN A 68 22.75 -15.53 28.20
C GLN A 68 22.42 -15.75 26.72
N ASP A 69 23.50 -15.74 25.95
CA ASP A 69 23.68 -15.99 24.50
C ASP A 69 22.59 -16.84 23.81
N SER A 70 22.08 -16.34 22.68
CA SER A 70 21.00 -16.92 21.89
C SER A 70 21.42 -18.05 20.93
N LEU A 71 22.72 -18.36 20.81
CA LEU A 71 23.23 -19.30 19.78
C LEU A 71 23.27 -20.79 20.16
N ARG A 72 22.87 -21.20 21.38
CA ARG A 72 22.77 -22.62 21.77
C ARG A 72 21.50 -22.96 22.56
N ARG A 73 20.36 -23.00 21.88
CA ARG A 73 19.13 -23.57 22.43
C ARG A 73 19.04 -25.06 22.10
N LEU A 74 19.23 -25.92 23.10
CA LEU A 74 18.75 -27.31 23.06
C LEU A 74 17.23 -27.30 22.83
N PRO A 75 16.63 -28.38 22.27
CA PRO A 75 15.18 -28.47 22.11
C PRO A 75 14.51 -28.24 23.47
N VAL A 76 13.73 -27.16 23.57
CA VAL A 76 13.03 -26.82 24.81
C VAL A 76 11.93 -27.85 25.02
N ASP A 77 12.09 -28.64 26.08
CA ASP A 77 11.14 -29.67 26.49
C ASP A 77 9.70 -29.11 26.51
N SER A 78 8.81 -29.75 25.77
CA SER A 78 7.40 -29.39 25.65
C SER A 78 6.68 -29.33 27.02
N THR A 79 7.13 -30.13 27.99
CA THR A 79 6.57 -30.13 29.36
C THR A 79 6.75 -28.79 30.07
N ALA A 80 7.79 -28.02 29.74
CA ALA A 80 8.03 -26.71 30.35
C ALA A 80 6.94 -25.66 30.04
N ARG A 81 6.12 -25.88 28.99
CA ARG A 81 4.97 -25.02 28.68
C ARG A 81 3.74 -25.34 29.53
N ILE A 82 3.61 -26.57 30.03
CA ILE A 82 2.42 -27.02 30.79
C ILE A 82 2.27 -26.22 32.09
N LYS A 83 3.39 -25.85 32.73
CA LYS A 83 3.41 -25.04 33.96
C LYS A 83 2.82 -23.62 33.81
N TYR A 84 2.59 -23.14 32.58
CA TYR A 84 2.05 -21.82 32.29
C TYR A 84 0.72 -21.86 31.50
N PHE A 85 0.09 -23.03 31.37
CA PHE A 85 -1.16 -23.23 30.63
C PHE A 85 -2.27 -23.78 31.54
N THR A 86 -2.60 -23.04 32.59
CA THR A 86 -3.71 -23.35 33.51
C THR A 86 -5.01 -22.73 33.00
N TYR A 87 -5.47 -23.19 31.85
CA TYR A 87 -6.84 -22.93 31.35
C TYR A 87 -7.59 -24.26 31.31
N GLU A 88 -8.47 -24.46 32.27
CA GLU A 88 -9.50 -25.51 32.23
C GLU A 88 -10.78 -24.86 31.70
N GLY A 89 -11.34 -25.41 30.61
CA GLY A 89 -12.55 -24.87 29.99
C GLY A 89 -13.80 -25.38 30.69
N GLU A 90 -14.61 -24.48 31.25
CA GLU A 90 -15.96 -24.83 31.67
C GLU A 90 -16.88 -25.01 30.46
N TYR A 91 -17.43 -26.22 30.30
CA TYR A 91 -18.33 -26.55 29.18
C TYR A 91 -19.78 -26.54 29.64
N SER A 92 -20.53 -25.49 29.29
CA SER A 92 -21.99 -25.50 29.39
C SER A 92 -22.61 -26.17 28.16
N PRO A 93 -23.45 -27.22 28.31
CA PRO A 93 -24.15 -27.85 27.20
C PRO A 93 -25.37 -27.01 26.79
N ILE A 94 -25.15 -25.93 26.03
CA ILE A 94 -26.22 -25.12 25.47
C ILE A 94 -26.88 -25.87 24.31
N THR A 95 -28.13 -26.28 24.51
CA THR A 95 -29.05 -26.70 23.44
C THR A 95 -30.27 -25.79 23.46
N ASP A 96 -30.24 -24.72 22.67
CA ASP A 96 -31.37 -23.80 22.51
C ASP A 96 -32.55 -24.48 21.79
N LEU A 97 -33.76 -24.02 22.10
CA LEU A 97 -35.03 -24.55 21.59
C LEU A 97 -35.45 -23.95 20.22
N GLU A 98 -34.55 -23.27 19.50
CA GLU A 98 -34.87 -22.61 18.22
C GLU A 98 -34.94 -23.61 17.05
N GLU A 99 -36.13 -23.76 16.44
CA GLU A 99 -36.33 -24.58 15.24
C GLU A 99 -35.85 -23.86 13.96
N TYR A 100 -34.62 -24.16 13.53
CA TYR A 100 -34.13 -23.78 12.20
C TYR A 100 -34.79 -24.63 11.10
N SER A 101 -35.71 -24.02 10.34
CA SER A 101 -36.44 -24.65 9.23
C SER A 101 -35.61 -24.76 7.95
N HIS A 102 -34.71 -25.74 7.89
CA HIS A 102 -33.89 -26.01 6.70
C HIS A 102 -34.73 -26.44 5.48
N PRO A 103 -34.61 -25.81 4.30
CA PRO A 103 -35.56 -25.99 3.18
C PRO A 103 -35.51 -27.35 2.46
N LEU A 104 -34.56 -28.23 2.79
CA LEU A 104 -34.55 -29.65 2.36
C LEU A 104 -35.12 -30.62 3.40
N LEU A 105 -35.48 -30.14 4.60
CA LEU A 105 -36.35 -30.86 5.53
C LEU A 105 -37.80 -30.47 5.21
N MET A 106 -38.75 -31.42 5.29
CA MET A 106 -40.15 -31.17 4.92
C MET A 106 -40.96 -30.43 6.00
N GLY A 107 -40.38 -29.38 6.57
CA GLY A 107 -40.91 -28.53 7.66
C GLY A 107 -42.13 -27.66 7.29
N ASN A 108 -42.98 -28.12 6.38
CA ASN A 108 -44.39 -27.73 6.28
C ASN A 108 -45.24 -28.74 5.48
N SER A 109 -44.80 -29.99 5.35
CA SER A 109 -45.68 -31.03 4.79
C SER A 109 -46.68 -31.46 5.88
N GLY A 110 -47.98 -31.39 5.58
CA GLY A 110 -49.07 -31.81 6.49
C GLY A 110 -49.14 -33.32 6.77
N ARG A 111 -48.00 -34.02 6.69
CA ARG A 111 -47.78 -35.43 7.03
C ARG A 111 -46.80 -35.61 8.20
N VAL A 112 -46.04 -34.57 8.54
CA VAL A 112 -45.28 -34.52 9.80
C VAL A 112 -46.24 -34.05 10.89
N GLN A 113 -46.29 -34.78 12.00
CA GLN A 113 -47.10 -34.46 13.17
C GLN A 113 -46.19 -34.25 14.38
N TYR A 114 -46.20 -33.01 14.88
CA TYR A 114 -45.56 -32.63 16.14
C TYR A 114 -46.55 -32.87 17.27
N SER A 115 -46.13 -33.56 18.32
CA SER A 115 -46.91 -33.77 19.54
C SER A 115 -46.09 -33.30 20.75
N VAL A 116 -46.69 -32.47 21.60
CA VAL A 116 -46.12 -32.02 22.86
C VAL A 116 -46.95 -32.64 23.98
N ARG A 117 -46.32 -33.48 24.80
CA ARG A 117 -46.98 -34.19 25.90
C ARG A 117 -46.40 -33.71 27.23
N PHE A 118 -47.29 -33.19 28.07
CA PHE A 118 -46.96 -32.76 29.43
C PHE A 118 -47.10 -33.95 30.38
N ASP A 119 -46.00 -34.29 31.05
CA ASP A 119 -45.94 -35.14 32.23
C ASP A 119 -45.51 -34.27 33.43
N SER A 120 -45.72 -34.74 34.64
CA SER A 120 -45.88 -33.90 35.85
C SER A 120 -44.73 -32.92 36.11
N ASN A 121 -43.49 -33.30 35.76
CA ASN A 121 -42.30 -32.47 35.86
C ASN A 121 -41.56 -32.27 34.52
N GLN A 122 -42.06 -32.81 33.40
CA GLN A 122 -41.31 -32.90 32.14
C GLN A 122 -42.22 -32.77 30.90
N VAL A 123 -41.69 -32.14 29.86
CA VAL A 123 -42.34 -31.97 28.56
C VAL A 123 -41.64 -32.84 27.53
N ILE A 124 -42.41 -33.69 26.85
CA ILE A 124 -41.93 -34.62 25.85
C ILE A 124 -42.40 -34.14 24.48
N ILE A 125 -41.46 -33.77 23.61
CA ILE A 125 -41.71 -33.29 22.25
C ILE A 125 -41.36 -34.43 21.27
N THR A 126 -42.35 -34.86 20.49
CA THR A 126 -42.22 -35.95 19.50
C THR A 126 -42.53 -35.41 18.11
N GLU A 127 -41.62 -35.61 17.15
CA GLU A 127 -41.86 -35.35 15.73
C GLU A 127 -42.03 -36.67 15.00
N THR A 128 -43.20 -36.88 14.38
CA THR A 128 -43.57 -38.15 13.74
C THR A 128 -43.97 -37.96 12.28
N ILE A 129 -43.75 -38.98 11.45
CA ILE A 129 -44.24 -39.03 10.07
C ILE A 129 -44.82 -40.42 9.78
N LEU A 130 -46.09 -40.48 9.39
CA LEU A 130 -46.80 -41.74 9.08
C LEU A 130 -46.61 -42.83 10.17
N GLU A 131 -46.80 -42.46 11.44
CA GLU A 131 -46.66 -43.31 12.64
C GLU A 131 -45.23 -43.74 13.02
N PHE A 132 -44.19 -43.21 12.34
CA PHE A 132 -42.78 -43.40 12.74
C PHE A 132 -42.18 -42.12 13.34
N ASP A 133 -41.40 -42.25 14.41
CA ASP A 133 -40.62 -41.15 14.99
C ASP A 133 -39.53 -40.68 13.99
N LEU A 134 -39.52 -39.39 13.66
CA LEU A 134 -38.50 -38.77 12.79
C LEU A 134 -37.19 -38.49 13.54
N LYS A 135 -37.31 -38.21 14.85
CA LYS A 135 -36.22 -37.91 15.79
C LYS A 135 -36.50 -38.60 17.12
N ILE A 136 -35.47 -38.82 17.92
CA ILE A 136 -35.63 -39.28 19.32
C ILE A 136 -36.48 -38.23 20.08
N PRO A 137 -37.50 -38.63 20.86
CA PRO A 137 -38.30 -37.71 21.66
C PRO A 137 -37.43 -36.82 22.56
N LEU A 138 -37.60 -35.50 22.45
CA LEU A 138 -36.89 -34.53 23.26
C LEU A 138 -37.63 -34.36 24.59
N VAL A 139 -36.96 -34.67 25.70
CA VAL A 139 -37.52 -34.60 27.07
C VAL A 139 -36.86 -33.46 27.82
N ILE A 140 -37.65 -32.46 28.22
CA ILE A 140 -37.18 -31.21 28.84
C ILE A 140 -37.89 -31.04 30.20
N PRO A 141 -37.22 -30.61 31.28
CA PRO A 141 -37.88 -30.17 32.50
C PRO A 141 -38.99 -29.12 32.23
N LEU A 142 -40.12 -29.24 32.92
CA LEU A 142 -41.28 -28.37 32.69
C LEU A 142 -40.96 -26.88 32.94
N GLU A 143 -40.14 -26.59 33.95
CA GLU A 143 -39.69 -25.23 34.28
C GLU A 143 -38.80 -24.62 33.18
N GLU A 144 -37.90 -25.42 32.60
CA GLU A 144 -37.01 -25.03 31.50
C GLU A 144 -37.81 -24.75 30.22
N TYR A 145 -38.74 -25.63 29.86
CA TYR A 145 -39.65 -25.42 28.73
C TYR A 145 -40.52 -24.15 28.86
N ILE A 146 -41.02 -23.86 30.07
CA ILE A 146 -41.78 -22.64 30.36
C ILE A 146 -40.90 -21.39 30.24
N ASN A 147 -39.66 -21.44 30.72
CA ASN A 147 -38.71 -20.33 30.61
C ASN A 147 -38.37 -20.02 29.14
N SER A 148 -38.06 -21.05 28.32
CA SER A 148 -37.82 -20.87 26.89
C SER A 148 -39.04 -20.31 26.15
N LEU A 149 -40.26 -20.80 26.44
CA LEU A 149 -41.50 -20.24 25.87
C LEU A 149 -41.71 -18.77 26.25
N SER A 150 -41.40 -18.39 27.49
CA SER A 150 -41.47 -17.01 27.96
C SER A 150 -40.50 -16.10 27.20
N GLN A 151 -39.28 -16.58 26.94
CA GLN A 151 -38.25 -15.86 26.21
C GLN A 151 -38.60 -15.68 24.73
N VAL A 152 -39.12 -16.73 24.07
CA VAL A 152 -39.63 -16.66 22.69
C VAL A 152 -40.80 -15.66 22.56
N ASN A 153 -41.74 -15.66 23.52
CA ASN A 153 -42.86 -14.69 23.52
C ASN A 153 -42.41 -13.25 23.81
N GLN A 154 -41.38 -13.03 24.64
CA GLN A 154 -40.84 -11.69 24.85
C GLN A 154 -40.18 -11.14 23.58
N ASN A 155 -39.46 -12.00 22.84
CA ASN A 155 -38.86 -11.65 21.56
C ASN A 155 -39.92 -11.34 20.49
N SER A 156 -40.97 -12.17 20.36
CA SER A 156 -42.02 -11.93 19.36
C SER A 156 -42.83 -10.66 19.62
N ILE A 157 -43.16 -10.35 20.88
CA ILE A 157 -43.82 -9.10 21.28
C ILE A 157 -42.92 -7.89 21.01
N PHE A 158 -41.60 -8.00 21.26
CA PHE A 158 -40.66 -6.93 20.91
C PHE A 158 -40.61 -6.69 19.39
N ASP A 159 -40.55 -7.76 18.60
CA ASP A 159 -40.54 -7.72 17.13
C ASP A 159 -41.83 -7.11 16.55
N GLU A 160 -42.99 -7.41 17.14
CA GLU A 160 -44.29 -6.85 16.76
C GLU A 160 -44.35 -5.34 17.04
N ILE A 161 -44.02 -4.93 18.27
CA ILE A 161 -43.95 -3.51 18.68
C ILE A 161 -42.93 -2.74 17.83
N PHE A 162 -41.78 -3.35 17.49
CA PHE A 162 -40.75 -2.70 16.67
C PHE A 162 -41.21 -2.55 15.21
N LYS A 163 -41.87 -3.56 14.62
CA LYS A 163 -42.45 -3.45 13.27
C LYS A 163 -43.54 -2.39 13.21
N GLU A 164 -44.51 -2.42 14.12
CA GLU A 164 -45.64 -1.48 14.13
C GLU A 164 -45.15 -0.02 14.31
N LYS A 165 -44.17 0.20 15.20
CA LYS A 165 -43.67 1.54 15.52
C LYS A 165 -42.74 2.16 14.47
N TYR A 166 -42.10 1.36 13.61
CA TYR A 166 -41.12 1.85 12.64
C TYR A 166 -41.51 1.66 11.15
N GLN A 167 -42.64 1.04 10.83
CA GLN A 167 -43.08 0.86 9.43
C GLN A 167 -43.59 2.14 8.73
N GLY A 168 -43.79 3.26 9.44
CA GLY A 168 -43.99 4.54 8.77
C GLY A 168 -44.28 5.73 9.68
N LEU A 169 -43.33 6.66 9.80
CA LEU A 169 -43.51 8.09 10.14
C LEU A 169 -42.15 8.83 10.18
N VAL A 170 -41.60 9.25 9.02
CA VAL A 170 -40.44 10.18 9.01
C VAL A 170 -40.33 11.13 7.79
N THR A 171 -41.01 10.88 6.66
CA THR A 171 -40.77 11.64 5.42
C THR A 171 -41.26 13.09 5.47
N ASP A 172 -42.51 13.30 5.88
CA ASP A 172 -43.18 14.60 5.68
C ASP A 172 -42.78 15.62 6.76
N ASP A 173 -42.65 15.19 8.01
CA ASP A 173 -42.28 16.06 9.13
C ASP A 173 -40.83 16.56 9.05
N LEU A 174 -39.88 15.72 8.59
CA LEU A 174 -38.51 16.18 8.31
C LEU A 174 -38.48 17.20 7.17
N THR A 175 -39.22 16.96 6.09
CA THR A 175 -39.30 17.88 4.95
C THR A 175 -39.83 19.25 5.39
N GLN A 176 -40.91 19.28 6.17
CA GLN A 176 -41.46 20.52 6.77
C GLN A 176 -40.56 21.16 7.85
N LEU A 177 -39.57 20.43 8.38
CA LEU A 177 -38.54 20.98 9.24
C LEU A 177 -37.48 21.71 8.41
N PHE A 178 -37.02 21.08 7.32
CA PHE A 178 -35.97 21.63 6.44
C PHE A 178 -36.40 22.89 5.66
N GLU A 179 -37.66 22.98 5.23
CA GLU A 179 -38.21 24.19 4.58
C GLU A 179 -38.06 25.47 5.42
N LYS A 180 -37.88 25.37 6.75
CA LYS A 180 -37.80 26.51 7.66
C LYS A 180 -36.37 27.07 7.87
N PHE A 181 -35.34 26.48 7.25
CA PHE A 181 -33.94 26.88 7.44
C PHE A 181 -33.32 27.68 6.27
N THR A 182 -34.02 27.84 5.15
CA THR A 182 -33.44 28.33 3.88
C THR A 182 -33.14 29.83 3.84
N ASP A 183 -34.10 30.69 4.25
CA ASP A 183 -33.96 32.15 4.36
C ASP A 183 -34.40 32.63 5.76
N ILE A 184 -33.48 32.63 6.74
CA ILE A 184 -33.78 33.13 8.10
C ILE A 184 -33.37 34.60 8.22
N THR A 185 -34.34 35.52 8.07
CA THR A 185 -34.16 36.95 8.36
C THR A 185 -34.64 37.25 9.78
N ILE A 186 -33.72 37.50 10.73
CA ILE A 186 -34.06 37.86 12.12
C ILE A 186 -33.98 39.39 12.29
N PRO A 187 -35.11 40.11 12.43
CA PRO A 187 -35.09 41.52 12.81
C PRO A 187 -34.71 41.65 14.29
N LEU A 188 -33.51 42.17 14.57
CA LEU A 188 -33.03 42.37 15.93
C LEU A 188 -33.75 43.56 16.62
N PRO A 189 -34.05 43.50 17.93
CA PRO A 189 -34.87 44.50 18.63
C PRO A 189 -34.15 45.83 18.94
N PHE A 190 -32.98 46.08 18.35
CA PHE A 190 -32.12 47.24 18.66
C PHE A 190 -32.32 48.37 17.64
N LYS A 191 -32.62 49.58 18.12
CA LYS A 191 -32.80 50.79 17.28
C LYS A 191 -31.50 51.59 17.06
N THR A 192 -30.35 50.98 17.30
CA THR A 192 -29.02 51.60 17.26
C THR A 192 -28.05 50.70 16.51
N GLU A 193 -27.02 51.29 15.92
CA GLU A 193 -25.95 50.56 15.25
C GLU A 193 -25.26 49.56 16.20
N THR A 194 -24.80 48.45 15.63
CA THR A 194 -24.06 47.40 16.32
C THR A 194 -22.57 47.52 16.00
N ILE A 195 -21.72 46.75 16.69
CA ILE A 195 -20.29 46.64 16.33
C ILE A 195 -20.06 46.08 14.91
N PHE A 196 -21.08 45.48 14.29
CA PHE A 196 -21.07 44.96 12.93
C PHE A 196 -21.82 45.85 11.92
N GLY A 197 -22.19 47.08 12.33
CA GLY A 197 -22.98 48.02 11.53
C GLY A 197 -24.49 47.88 11.77
N PRO A 198 -25.35 48.07 10.75
CA PRO A 198 -26.80 47.97 10.88
C PRO A 198 -27.27 46.63 11.48
N PRO A 199 -28.40 46.59 12.23
CA PRO A 199 -28.89 45.38 12.91
C PRO A 199 -29.61 44.39 11.96
N THR A 200 -29.08 44.20 10.74
CA THR A 200 -29.63 43.34 9.69
C THR A 200 -28.88 42.02 9.61
N VAL A 201 -29.58 40.89 9.78
CA VAL A 201 -29.01 39.56 9.53
C VAL A 201 -29.66 38.98 8.28
N SER A 202 -28.82 38.66 7.29
CA SER A 202 -29.19 37.90 6.09
C SER A 202 -28.38 36.60 6.12
N LEU A 203 -29.04 35.45 6.19
CA LEU A 203 -28.38 34.14 6.13
C LEU A 203 -29.18 33.21 5.23
N ARG A 204 -28.53 32.77 4.15
CA ARG A 204 -29.05 31.79 3.19
C ARG A 204 -28.34 30.47 3.39
N ILE A 205 -29.10 29.42 3.64
CA ILE A 205 -28.59 28.05 3.79
C ILE A 205 -29.21 27.22 2.67
N ASN A 206 -28.37 26.74 1.76
CA ASN A 206 -28.77 25.88 0.64
C ASN A 206 -28.10 24.52 0.82
N GLY A 207 -28.85 23.43 0.71
CA GLY A 207 -28.26 22.11 0.93
C GLY A 207 -29.29 20.99 1.12
N ASN A 208 -28.78 19.78 1.29
CA ASN A 208 -29.51 18.58 1.72
C ASN A 208 -28.79 17.93 2.90
N ILE A 209 -29.57 17.40 3.83
CA ILE A 209 -29.07 16.70 5.03
C ILE A 209 -29.82 15.37 5.12
N ASP A 210 -29.21 14.33 4.57
CA ASP A 210 -29.77 13.00 4.49
C ASP A 210 -29.28 12.18 5.68
N ILE A 211 -30.17 11.86 6.61
CA ILE A 211 -29.89 11.05 7.80
C ILE A 211 -30.57 9.69 7.61
N THR A 212 -29.76 8.68 7.28
CA THR A 212 -30.22 7.29 7.17
C THR A 212 -29.89 6.55 8.45
N ALA A 213 -30.91 6.25 9.26
CA ALA A 213 -30.83 5.25 10.32
C ALA A 213 -31.54 3.98 9.83
N SER A 214 -30.82 2.86 9.75
CA SER A 214 -31.40 1.56 9.38
C SER A 214 -30.95 0.44 10.31
N TYR A 215 -31.88 -0.47 10.59
CA TYR A 215 -31.61 -1.73 11.26
C TYR A 215 -31.41 -2.81 10.20
N GLN A 216 -30.25 -3.46 10.21
CA GLN A 216 -29.90 -4.52 9.28
C GLN A 216 -29.63 -5.81 10.07
N ASN A 217 -30.59 -6.73 10.03
CA ASN A 217 -30.33 -8.13 10.34
C ASN A 217 -29.70 -8.80 9.09
N ILE A 218 -28.59 -9.50 9.29
CA ILE A 218 -27.94 -10.33 8.27
C ILE A 218 -27.90 -11.76 8.80
N THR A 219 -28.71 -12.65 8.22
CA THR A 219 -28.56 -14.09 8.38
C THR A 219 -27.61 -14.67 7.32
N SER A 220 -26.90 -15.74 7.68
CA SER A 220 -26.06 -16.51 6.75
C SER A 220 -26.33 -18.01 6.91
N ASP A 221 -26.89 -18.62 5.87
CA ASP A 221 -27.14 -20.07 5.79
C ASP A 221 -25.85 -20.88 5.55
N GLN A 222 -24.70 -20.22 5.42
CA GLN A 222 -23.41 -20.90 5.28
C GLN A 222 -23.02 -21.54 6.62
N LEU A 223 -22.32 -22.66 6.56
CA LEU A 223 -21.67 -23.28 7.73
C LEU A 223 -20.46 -22.44 8.17
N VAL A 224 -20.74 -21.31 8.82
CA VAL A 224 -19.75 -20.51 9.55
C VAL A 224 -19.24 -21.30 10.75
N THR A 225 -18.03 -21.02 11.21
CA THR A 225 -17.38 -21.78 12.29
C THR A 225 -17.99 -21.57 13.68
N THR A 226 -19.05 -20.76 13.79
CA THR A 226 -19.74 -20.40 15.04
C THR A 226 -21.23 -20.18 14.74
N GLN A 227 -22.14 -20.82 15.47
CA GLN A 227 -23.59 -20.59 15.30
C GLN A 227 -24.00 -19.18 15.76
N ALA A 228 -23.37 -18.67 16.83
CA ALA A 228 -23.62 -17.32 17.36
C ALA A 228 -23.22 -16.17 16.42
N SER A 229 -22.58 -16.45 15.27
CA SER A 229 -22.29 -15.46 14.21
C SER A 229 -23.16 -15.65 12.95
N ASN A 230 -24.12 -16.59 12.94
CA ASN A 230 -24.99 -16.80 11.78
C ASN A 230 -26.00 -15.65 11.59
N THR A 231 -26.32 -14.91 12.66
CA THR A 231 -27.24 -13.76 12.64
C THR A 231 -26.54 -12.54 13.22
N GLN A 232 -26.32 -11.50 12.40
CA GLN A 232 -25.73 -10.23 12.84
C GLN A 232 -26.76 -9.10 12.81
N ASN A 233 -26.96 -8.43 13.94
CA ASN A 233 -27.91 -7.33 14.10
C ASN A 233 -27.16 -5.99 14.15
N ASN A 234 -27.06 -5.31 13.01
CA ASN A 234 -26.31 -4.08 12.85
C ASN A 234 -27.25 -2.86 12.83
N ILE A 235 -26.96 -1.84 13.62
CA ILE A 235 -27.58 -0.51 13.47
C ILE A 235 -26.63 0.33 12.62
N ASN A 236 -27.04 0.65 11.40
CA ASN A 236 -26.30 1.54 10.51
C ASN A 236 -26.85 2.97 10.65
N PHE A 237 -25.99 3.90 11.05
CA PHE A 237 -26.30 5.33 11.09
C PHE A 237 -25.36 6.06 10.14
N LYS A 238 -25.92 6.58 9.04
CA LYS A 238 -25.21 7.31 8.00
C LYS A 238 -25.77 8.73 7.92
N GLN A 239 -24.89 9.72 8.02
CA GLN A 239 -25.24 11.14 7.93
C GLN A 239 -24.50 11.80 6.76
N GLU A 240 -25.25 12.26 5.77
CA GLU A 240 -24.74 12.89 4.56
C GLU A 240 -25.20 14.35 4.56
N VAL A 241 -24.26 15.27 4.77
CA VAL A 241 -24.52 16.70 4.91
C VAL A 241 -23.85 17.39 3.73
N PHE A 242 -24.64 17.98 2.85
CA PHE A 242 -24.19 18.93 1.83
C PHE A 242 -24.83 20.29 2.15
N VAL A 243 -24.05 21.26 2.62
CA VAL A 243 -24.55 22.57 3.06
C VAL A 243 -23.62 23.69 2.58
N THR A 244 -24.19 24.59 1.79
CA THR A 244 -23.61 25.88 1.39
C THR A 244 -24.35 27.01 2.09
N ALA A 245 -23.71 27.62 3.08
CA ALA A 245 -24.25 28.73 3.85
C ALA A 245 -23.53 30.05 3.48
N LYS A 246 -24.30 31.06 3.04
CA LYS A 246 -23.80 32.42 2.79
C LYS A 246 -24.65 33.44 3.51
N GLY A 247 -24.00 34.33 4.28
CA GLY A 247 -24.71 35.35 5.03
C GLY A 247 -23.87 36.57 5.37
N THR A 248 -24.57 37.65 5.71
CA THR A 248 -24.01 38.92 6.19
C THR A 248 -24.74 39.35 7.47
N ILE A 249 -23.95 39.72 8.48
CA ILE A 249 -24.41 40.27 9.75
C ILE A 249 -23.96 41.75 9.76
N GLY A 250 -24.96 42.63 9.67
CA GLY A 250 -24.77 44.03 9.30
C GLY A 250 -24.13 44.17 7.92
N ASP A 251 -23.22 45.13 7.78
CA ASP A 251 -22.42 45.36 6.58
C ASP A 251 -20.97 44.86 6.72
N LYS A 252 -20.50 44.57 7.96
CA LYS A 252 -19.11 44.21 8.24
C LYS A 252 -18.78 42.73 8.23
N LEU A 253 -19.68 41.87 8.70
CA LEU A 253 -19.37 40.45 8.95
C LEU A 253 -20.02 39.56 7.90
N THR A 254 -19.21 38.96 7.03
CA THR A 254 -19.60 37.97 6.04
C THR A 254 -19.25 36.55 6.49
N ILE A 255 -20.11 35.59 6.21
CA ILE A 255 -19.88 34.15 6.39
C ILE A 255 -20.07 33.47 5.04
N ASP A 256 -19.08 32.69 4.63
CA ASP A 256 -19.09 31.85 3.43
C ASP A 256 -18.64 30.44 3.85
N ALA A 257 -19.52 29.45 3.77
CA ALA A 257 -19.24 28.07 4.17
C ALA A 257 -19.77 27.09 3.13
N ASP A 258 -18.95 26.12 2.75
CA ASP A 258 -19.25 25.03 1.83
C ASP A 258 -18.74 23.73 2.46
N TRP A 259 -19.67 22.93 2.96
CA TRP A 259 -19.41 21.69 3.68
C TRP A 259 -20.10 20.50 3.03
N ASN A 260 -19.36 19.44 2.74
CA ASN A 260 -19.88 18.18 2.21
C ASN A 260 -19.17 16.98 2.86
N THR A 261 -19.92 16.09 3.53
CA THR A 261 -19.36 14.88 4.17
C THR A 261 -19.09 13.71 3.20
N GLN A 262 -19.50 13.83 1.92
CA GLN A 262 -19.14 12.89 0.85
C GLN A 262 -17.83 13.25 0.11
N ARG A 263 -17.20 14.38 0.43
CA ARG A 263 -15.91 14.78 -0.17
C ARG A 263 -14.82 13.79 0.20
N VAL A 264 -13.96 13.46 -0.76
CA VAL A 264 -12.86 12.50 -0.56
C VAL A 264 -11.77 13.08 0.34
N PHE A 265 -11.64 14.41 0.43
CA PHE A 265 -10.60 15.07 1.22
C PHE A 265 -11.11 16.31 2.00
N ASP A 266 -10.72 16.42 3.27
CA ASP A 266 -11.10 17.50 4.19
C ASP A 266 -10.59 18.91 3.82
N PHE A 267 -9.67 19.02 2.85
CA PHE A 267 -9.22 20.34 2.37
C PHE A 267 -10.21 20.97 1.38
N GLU A 268 -11.10 20.18 0.78
CA GLU A 268 -12.14 20.68 -0.13
C GLU A 268 -13.25 21.41 0.61
N ASN A 269 -13.51 21.06 1.88
CA ASN A 269 -14.44 21.77 2.75
C ASN A 269 -13.90 23.17 3.08
N GLN A 270 -14.65 24.21 2.69
CA GLN A 270 -14.28 25.61 2.89
C GLN A 270 -15.13 26.23 4.01
N LEU A 271 -14.48 26.94 4.91
CA LEU A 271 -15.11 27.89 5.82
C LEU A 271 -14.35 29.20 5.75
N LYS A 272 -15.01 30.30 5.41
CA LYS A 272 -14.41 31.64 5.45
C LYS A 272 -15.37 32.64 6.10
N ILE A 273 -15.04 32.99 7.34
CA ILE A 273 -15.66 34.09 8.07
C ILE A 273 -14.79 35.33 7.85
N LYS A 274 -15.38 36.48 7.54
CA LYS A 274 -14.69 37.71 7.16
C LYS A 274 -15.35 38.93 7.81
N TYR A 275 -14.66 39.57 8.75
CA TYR A 275 -14.97 40.93 9.22
C TYR A 275 -14.20 41.94 8.38
N GLU A 276 -14.84 43.01 7.90
CA GLU A 276 -14.20 44.19 7.33
C GLU A 276 -14.57 45.45 8.12
N GLY A 277 -13.56 46.24 8.49
CA GLY A 277 -13.72 47.52 9.17
C GLY A 277 -13.80 48.68 8.19
N TYR A 278 -14.35 49.82 8.62
CA TYR A 278 -14.50 51.00 7.77
C TYR A 278 -13.16 51.64 7.37
N ALA A 279 -13.21 52.61 6.44
CA ALA A 279 -12.03 53.24 5.84
C ALA A 279 -11.12 53.96 6.85
N ASP A 280 -11.63 54.33 8.02
CA ASP A 280 -10.98 54.98 9.15
C ASP A 280 -10.56 54.03 10.29
N GLU A 281 -11.11 52.81 10.38
CA GLU A 281 -10.79 51.84 11.44
C GLU A 281 -9.34 51.32 11.39
N VAL A 282 -8.72 51.06 12.55
CA VAL A 282 -7.39 50.44 12.61
C VAL A 282 -7.44 48.98 12.15
N ILE A 283 -8.49 48.24 12.52
CA ILE A 283 -8.72 46.87 12.04
C ILE A 283 -9.35 46.97 10.66
N LYS A 284 -8.63 46.54 9.61
CA LYS A 284 -9.17 46.53 8.24
C LYS A 284 -9.88 45.25 7.91
N ARG A 285 -9.30 44.11 8.28
CA ARG A 285 -9.91 42.80 8.03
C ARG A 285 -9.54 41.79 9.10
N ILE A 286 -10.48 40.93 9.48
CA ILE A 286 -10.20 39.68 10.19
C ILE A 286 -10.84 38.56 9.40
N GLU A 287 -10.05 37.56 9.00
CA GLU A 287 -10.52 36.35 8.33
C GLU A 287 -10.32 35.14 9.25
N ALA A 288 -11.27 34.21 9.27
CA ALA A 288 -11.17 32.96 10.02
C ALA A 288 -11.66 31.75 9.20
N GLY A 289 -11.04 30.60 9.42
CA GLY A 289 -11.13 29.41 8.57
C GLY A 289 -10.04 29.43 7.49
N ASN A 290 -10.42 29.24 6.23
CA ASN A 290 -9.54 29.18 5.06
C ASN A 290 -8.98 30.59 4.74
N VAL A 291 -7.68 30.78 5.01
CA VAL A 291 -6.95 32.05 4.91
C VAL A 291 -5.65 31.88 4.14
N SER A 292 -5.06 32.97 3.65
CA SER A 292 -3.75 32.94 2.98
C SER A 292 -2.83 34.08 3.43
N LEU A 293 -1.53 33.77 3.48
CA LEU A 293 -0.46 34.72 3.80
C LEU A 293 0.28 35.07 2.51
N THR A 294 0.07 36.29 2.02
CA THR A 294 0.75 36.85 0.86
C THR A 294 1.97 37.66 1.27
N THR A 295 3.11 37.40 0.66
CA THR A 295 4.36 38.15 0.82
C THR A 295 4.75 38.84 -0.49
N ASN A 296 5.40 40.01 -0.39
CA ASN A 296 5.93 40.73 -1.55
C ASN A 296 7.37 40.28 -1.94
N SER A 297 7.90 39.28 -1.23
CA SER A 297 9.25 38.74 -1.36
C SER A 297 9.30 37.52 -2.29
N GLY A 298 10.34 37.43 -3.11
CA GLY A 298 10.73 36.20 -3.81
C GLY A 298 11.40 35.17 -2.91
N LEU A 299 12.17 35.62 -1.91
CA LEU A 299 12.87 34.74 -0.96
C LEU A 299 11.92 34.05 0.03
N ILE A 300 10.94 34.77 0.59
CA ILE A 300 9.94 34.23 1.52
C ILE A 300 8.63 34.09 0.76
N GLN A 301 8.25 32.85 0.41
CA GLN A 301 7.08 32.61 -0.44
C GLN A 301 5.74 32.67 0.32
N SER A 302 4.74 33.26 -0.34
CA SER A 302 3.33 33.20 0.08
C SER A 302 2.85 31.76 0.29
N THR A 303 2.04 31.53 1.32
CA THR A 303 1.35 30.24 1.56
C THR A 303 -0.16 30.43 1.39
N GLN A 304 -0.79 29.58 0.57
CA GLN A 304 -2.19 29.78 0.16
C GLN A 304 -3.20 28.91 0.93
N ALA A 305 -2.83 27.69 1.32
CA ALA A 305 -3.72 26.76 2.02
C ALA A 305 -3.48 26.72 3.55
N LEU A 306 -3.98 27.74 4.26
CA LEU A 306 -3.97 27.80 5.72
C LEU A 306 -5.40 27.70 6.28
N PHE A 307 -5.56 27.03 7.42
CA PHE A 307 -6.80 27.02 8.19
C PHE A 307 -6.55 27.61 9.59
N GLY A 308 -7.15 28.74 9.91
CA GLY A 308 -6.89 29.45 11.18
C GLY A 308 -7.49 30.84 11.22
N VAL A 309 -6.78 31.81 11.81
CA VAL A 309 -7.21 33.21 11.91
C VAL A 309 -6.14 34.13 11.31
N LYS A 310 -6.56 35.11 10.53
CA LYS A 310 -5.75 36.18 9.95
C LYS A 310 -6.32 37.54 10.33
N GLY A 311 -5.46 38.47 10.76
CA GLY A 311 -5.80 39.87 11.01
C GLY A 311 -4.99 40.79 10.10
N GLU A 312 -5.61 41.89 9.65
CA GLU A 312 -4.99 42.96 8.87
C GLU A 312 -5.34 44.30 9.50
N PHE A 313 -4.30 45.08 9.82
CA PHE A 313 -4.37 46.33 10.57
C PHE A 313 -3.65 47.44 9.80
N GLN A 314 -4.22 48.65 9.81
CA GLN A 314 -3.59 49.84 9.22
C GLN A 314 -3.27 50.86 10.31
N LEU A 315 -1.98 51.15 10.46
CA LEU A 315 -1.40 52.05 11.46
C LEU A 315 -0.71 53.22 10.74
N GLY A 316 -1.52 54.11 10.16
CA GLY A 316 -1.02 55.21 9.32
C GLY A 316 -0.32 54.67 8.06
N PRO A 317 0.97 54.96 7.83
CA PRO A 317 1.72 54.44 6.69
C PRO A 317 2.07 52.94 6.79
N LEU A 318 1.98 52.33 7.97
CA LEU A 318 2.24 50.91 8.19
C LEU A 318 0.98 50.08 7.98
N SER A 319 1.02 49.12 7.06
CA SER A 319 0.10 47.98 7.06
C SER A 319 0.72 46.81 7.82
N LEU A 320 -0.07 46.08 8.60
CA LEU A 320 0.38 44.92 9.38
C LEU A 320 -0.61 43.77 9.19
N SER A 321 -0.15 42.66 8.62
CA SER A 321 -0.89 41.41 8.53
C SER A 321 -0.30 40.37 9.50
N THR A 322 -1.16 39.62 10.18
CA THR A 322 -0.78 38.56 11.12
C THR A 322 -1.63 37.33 10.86
N VAL A 323 -1.07 36.14 10.94
CA VAL A 323 -1.79 34.86 10.80
C VAL A 323 -1.36 33.87 11.87
N PHE A 324 -2.32 33.12 12.40
CA PHE A 324 -2.11 31.96 13.28
C PHE A 324 -2.98 30.81 12.75
N SER A 325 -2.37 29.73 12.27
CA SER A 325 -3.09 28.72 11.49
C SER A 325 -2.41 27.35 11.48
N GLN A 326 -3.15 26.33 11.06
CA GLN A 326 -2.64 25.07 10.59
C GLN A 326 -2.41 25.15 9.07
N LYS A 327 -1.19 24.85 8.60
CA LYS A 327 -0.89 24.74 7.16
C LYS A 327 -1.38 23.38 6.65
N LYS A 328 -2.37 23.41 5.75
CA LYS A 328 -2.95 22.20 5.13
C LYS A 328 -2.23 21.77 3.85
N SER A 329 -1.25 22.54 3.36
CA SER A 329 -0.44 22.19 2.18
C SER A 329 0.97 21.70 2.51
N LYS A 330 1.55 20.94 1.56
CA LYS A 330 3.00 20.79 1.41
C LYS A 330 3.47 21.71 0.28
N GLN A 331 4.68 22.21 0.37
CA GLN A 331 5.33 22.99 -0.69
C GLN A 331 6.28 22.06 -1.45
N GLU A 332 6.14 22.03 -2.77
CA GLU A 332 6.89 21.17 -3.67
C GLU A 332 7.70 22.01 -4.67
N THR A 333 8.82 21.46 -5.13
CA THR A 333 9.62 22.04 -6.20
C THR A 333 10.02 20.93 -7.15
N LYS A 334 9.69 21.09 -8.43
CA LYS A 334 10.15 20.20 -9.50
C LYS A 334 10.98 21.00 -10.47
N ASP A 335 12.20 20.54 -10.67
CA ASP A 335 13.11 21.02 -11.72
C ASP A 335 12.86 20.23 -13.00
N PHE A 336 12.66 20.93 -14.10
CA PHE A 336 12.40 20.36 -15.42
C PHE A 336 13.40 20.88 -16.44
N THR A 337 13.85 19.99 -17.32
CA THR A 337 14.51 20.35 -18.58
C THR A 337 13.44 20.42 -19.68
N GLY A 338 13.33 21.56 -20.34
CA GLY A 338 12.44 21.74 -21.49
C GLY A 338 12.89 20.88 -22.67
N GLY A 339 11.96 20.10 -23.23
CA GLY A 339 12.19 19.18 -24.35
C GLY A 339 12.13 17.71 -23.95
N ALA A 340 12.67 16.84 -24.81
CA ALA A 340 12.74 15.41 -24.55
C ALA A 340 13.82 15.10 -23.52
N ALA A 341 13.48 15.22 -22.24
CA ALA A 341 14.40 14.98 -21.13
C ALA A 341 15.04 13.59 -21.23
N ASP A 342 16.37 13.55 -21.25
CA ASP A 342 17.14 12.31 -21.16
C ASP A 342 16.96 11.75 -19.74
N GLN A 343 16.13 10.71 -19.59
CA GLN A 343 15.92 10.08 -18.30
C GLN A 343 17.20 9.34 -17.90
N GLN A 344 17.87 9.87 -16.88
CA GLN A 344 18.99 9.18 -16.24
C GLN A 344 18.48 7.91 -15.54
N PHE A 345 19.25 6.84 -15.63
CA PHE A 345 18.98 5.58 -14.96
C PHE A 345 20.24 5.00 -14.32
N THR A 346 20.06 4.20 -13.29
CA THR A 346 21.13 3.40 -12.67
C THR A 346 20.53 2.06 -12.26
N ILE A 347 21.13 0.97 -12.75
CA ILE A 347 20.63 -0.39 -12.59
C ILE A 347 21.76 -1.23 -12.00
N ASN A 348 21.54 -1.78 -10.79
CA ASN A 348 22.46 -2.75 -10.22
C ASN A 348 22.52 -4.01 -11.09
N VAL A 349 23.71 -4.57 -11.28
CA VAL A 349 23.92 -5.70 -12.20
C VAL A 349 23.26 -7.01 -11.75
N PHE A 350 22.80 -7.12 -10.51
CA PHE A 350 21.91 -8.22 -10.08
C PHE A 350 20.45 -8.06 -10.53
N ASN A 351 20.01 -6.87 -10.97
CA ASN A 351 18.66 -6.62 -11.49
C ASN A 351 18.56 -6.92 -13.00
N TYR A 352 18.99 -8.13 -13.41
CA TYR A 352 18.79 -8.61 -14.77
C TYR A 352 17.32 -8.95 -15.03
N SER A 353 16.88 -8.83 -16.29
CA SER A 353 15.51 -9.09 -16.71
C SER A 353 15.18 -10.58 -16.64
N THR A 354 14.12 -10.93 -15.90
CA THR A 354 13.70 -12.33 -15.66
C THR A 354 12.81 -12.91 -16.77
N ASN A 355 12.66 -12.20 -17.89
CA ASN A 355 11.68 -12.49 -18.93
C ASN A 355 12.27 -13.21 -20.17
N HIS A 356 13.58 -13.46 -20.19
CA HIS A 356 14.28 -13.99 -21.38
C HIS A 356 14.84 -15.39 -21.12
N TYR A 357 14.53 -16.33 -22.00
CA TYR A 357 14.88 -17.74 -21.84
C TYR A 357 15.30 -18.36 -23.19
N PHE A 358 16.45 -19.03 -23.24
CA PHE A 358 16.78 -19.92 -24.35
C PHE A 358 15.78 -21.07 -24.39
N ILE A 359 15.28 -21.41 -25.59
CA ILE A 359 14.31 -22.52 -25.70
C ILE A 359 14.97 -23.89 -25.45
N ASP A 360 16.25 -24.00 -25.77
CA ASP A 360 17.13 -25.13 -25.52
C ASP A 360 18.56 -24.64 -25.26
N THR A 361 19.36 -25.39 -24.52
CA THR A 361 20.76 -25.04 -24.22
C THR A 361 21.65 -25.01 -25.48
N LEU A 362 21.28 -25.71 -26.56
CA LEU A 362 22.01 -25.67 -27.84
C LEU A 362 22.07 -24.26 -28.43
N TYR A 363 21.04 -23.44 -28.22
CA TYR A 363 20.94 -22.09 -28.78
C TYR A 363 21.89 -21.08 -28.14
N LYS A 364 22.50 -21.41 -26.99
CA LYS A 364 23.62 -20.64 -26.43
C LYS A 364 24.77 -20.45 -27.43
N ARG A 365 25.01 -21.44 -28.30
CA ARG A 365 25.97 -21.33 -29.40
C ARG A 365 25.48 -20.35 -30.46
N SER A 366 24.24 -20.49 -30.92
CA SER A 366 23.67 -19.62 -31.96
C SER A 366 23.57 -18.16 -31.52
N PHE A 367 23.28 -17.91 -30.25
CA PHE A 367 23.36 -16.60 -29.61
C PHE A 367 24.78 -16.02 -29.71
N LEU A 368 25.78 -16.74 -29.18
CA LEU A 368 27.18 -16.28 -29.24
C LEU A 368 27.65 -16.04 -30.68
N GLU A 369 27.21 -16.85 -31.65
CA GLU A 369 27.56 -16.69 -33.06
C GLU A 369 26.90 -15.45 -33.69
N LYS A 370 25.59 -15.27 -33.52
CA LYS A 370 24.84 -14.10 -34.03
C LYS A 370 25.37 -12.78 -33.46
N TYR A 371 25.64 -12.76 -32.16
CA TYR A 371 26.01 -11.55 -31.41
C TYR A 371 27.50 -11.19 -31.51
N ASN A 372 28.39 -12.12 -31.89
CA ASN A 372 29.83 -11.86 -32.10
C ASN A 372 30.26 -11.82 -33.57
N SER A 373 29.42 -12.26 -34.52
CA SER A 373 29.69 -12.04 -35.95
C SER A 373 29.76 -10.55 -36.29
N THR A 374 30.54 -10.19 -37.31
CA THR A 374 30.52 -8.88 -37.98
C THR A 374 29.74 -8.89 -39.29
N THR A 375 29.21 -10.05 -39.70
CA THR A 375 28.48 -10.23 -40.97
C THR A 375 27.13 -10.92 -40.74
N SER A 376 26.20 -10.77 -41.68
CA SER A 376 24.92 -11.48 -41.69
C SER A 376 25.01 -12.94 -42.22
N SER A 377 26.22 -13.52 -42.25
CA SER A 377 26.48 -14.88 -42.70
C SER A 377 26.73 -15.78 -41.48
N TYR A 378 25.77 -16.64 -41.15
CA TYR A 378 25.90 -17.61 -40.06
C TYR A 378 26.37 -18.98 -40.57
N SER A 379 26.86 -19.83 -39.66
CA SER A 379 27.23 -21.21 -39.96
C SER A 379 26.01 -22.08 -40.27
N THR A 380 26.26 -23.24 -40.90
CA THR A 380 25.22 -24.24 -41.17
C THR A 380 24.50 -24.67 -39.89
N PHE A 381 25.19 -24.74 -38.74
CA PHE A 381 24.57 -25.06 -37.45
C PHE A 381 23.45 -24.07 -37.07
N VAL A 382 23.66 -22.76 -37.25
CA VAL A 382 22.64 -21.75 -36.95
C VAL A 382 21.50 -21.82 -37.97
N ILE A 383 21.82 -21.98 -39.26
CA ILE A 383 20.82 -22.05 -40.34
C ILE A 383 19.94 -23.31 -40.19
N GLU A 384 20.52 -24.46 -39.87
CA GLU A 384 19.79 -25.72 -39.66
C GLU A 384 18.90 -25.67 -38.40
N ASN A 385 19.35 -25.01 -37.33
CA ASN A 385 18.61 -24.93 -36.07
C ASN A 385 17.67 -23.71 -35.98
N ARG A 386 17.70 -22.76 -36.94
CA ARG A 386 16.82 -21.59 -36.97
C ARG A 386 15.36 -22.00 -36.76
N ILE A 387 14.66 -21.28 -35.89
CA ILE A 387 13.27 -21.55 -35.55
C ILE A 387 12.35 -20.96 -36.62
N ILE A 388 11.39 -21.75 -37.12
CA ILE A 388 10.30 -21.25 -37.97
C ILE A 388 9.23 -20.68 -37.03
N SER A 389 8.90 -19.39 -37.18
CA SER A 389 8.13 -18.62 -36.19
C SER A 389 6.67 -18.32 -36.57
N ASP A 390 6.11 -19.07 -37.52
CA ASP A 390 4.67 -18.98 -37.85
C ASP A 390 3.81 -19.74 -36.83
N GLU A 391 2.52 -19.41 -36.77
CA GLU A 391 1.54 -19.96 -35.81
C GLU A 391 1.33 -21.49 -35.90
N THR A 392 1.82 -22.16 -36.97
CA THR A 392 1.81 -23.63 -37.10
C THR A 392 3.17 -24.27 -36.80
N SER A 393 4.28 -23.54 -36.89
CA SER A 393 5.60 -24.08 -36.51
C SER A 393 5.96 -23.81 -35.06
N LEU A 394 5.49 -22.70 -34.48
CA LEU A 394 5.80 -22.26 -33.12
C LEU A 394 4.52 -22.03 -32.31
N GLU A 395 4.45 -22.66 -31.15
CA GLU A 395 3.45 -22.35 -30.13
C GLU A 395 4.11 -22.19 -28.76
N VAL A 396 3.69 -21.17 -28.02
CA VAL A 396 4.13 -20.92 -26.65
C VAL A 396 2.94 -21.09 -25.72
N TRP A 397 3.14 -21.78 -24.60
CA TRP A 397 2.10 -22.20 -23.68
C TRP A 397 2.51 -21.85 -22.24
N VAL A 398 1.69 -21.08 -21.52
CA VAL A 398 1.89 -20.76 -20.10
C VAL A 398 0.93 -21.57 -19.24
N GLN A 399 1.40 -21.99 -18.06
CA GLN A 399 0.57 -22.65 -17.05
C GLN A 399 -0.67 -21.81 -16.70
N SER A 400 -1.78 -22.49 -16.46
CA SER A 400 -3.11 -21.92 -16.31
C SER A 400 -3.89 -22.61 -15.17
N PRO A 401 -4.64 -21.89 -14.32
CA PRO A 401 -5.52 -22.49 -13.32
C PRO A 401 -6.59 -23.39 -13.91
N GLN A 402 -7.07 -24.39 -13.14
CA GLN A 402 -8.14 -25.29 -13.61
C GLN A 402 -9.48 -24.57 -13.90
N THR A 403 -9.64 -23.32 -13.44
CA THR A 403 -10.84 -22.49 -13.67
C THR A 403 -10.83 -21.70 -14.98
N GLU A 404 -9.68 -21.54 -15.66
CA GLU A 404 -9.58 -20.67 -16.84
C GLU A 404 -10.24 -21.29 -18.09
N THR A 405 -10.77 -20.47 -18.99
CA THR A 405 -11.25 -20.92 -20.31
C THR A 405 -10.08 -21.04 -21.30
N ASN A 406 -10.27 -21.77 -22.41
CA ASN A 406 -9.28 -21.92 -23.49
C ASN A 406 -7.91 -22.51 -23.07
N LYS A 407 -7.91 -23.36 -22.05
CA LYS A 407 -6.75 -24.16 -21.60
C LYS A 407 -6.78 -25.60 -22.14
N ARG A 408 -5.62 -26.25 -22.23
CA ARG A 408 -5.44 -27.68 -22.55
C ARG A 408 -4.53 -28.35 -21.52
N PHE A 409 -4.66 -29.67 -21.35
CA PHE A 409 -3.78 -30.43 -20.45
C PHE A 409 -2.48 -30.82 -21.19
N ALA A 410 -1.34 -30.68 -20.53
CA ALA A 410 -0.04 -30.97 -21.12
C ALA A 410 0.94 -31.57 -20.11
N VAL A 411 1.77 -32.50 -20.59
CA VAL A 411 2.97 -32.99 -19.89
C VAL A 411 4.19 -32.35 -20.53
N THR A 412 4.97 -31.65 -19.72
CA THR A 412 6.09 -30.82 -20.18
C THR A 412 7.42 -31.41 -19.72
N HIS A 413 8.44 -31.39 -20.58
CA HIS A 413 9.76 -31.98 -20.31
C HIS A 413 10.88 -30.98 -20.61
N ILE A 414 11.84 -30.79 -19.69
CA ILE A 414 12.94 -29.80 -19.84
C ILE A 414 13.89 -30.13 -21.00
N ASP A 415 14.19 -31.42 -21.14
CA ASP A 415 14.93 -32.02 -22.23
C ASP A 415 13.99 -32.95 -23.00
N LEU A 416 13.22 -32.35 -23.92
CA LEU A 416 12.38 -33.08 -24.86
C LEU A 416 13.16 -33.30 -26.17
N PRO A 417 13.34 -34.55 -26.64
CA PRO A 417 13.97 -34.83 -27.92
C PRO A 417 13.03 -34.48 -29.09
N GLN A 418 13.58 -34.50 -30.31
CA GLN A 418 12.78 -34.33 -31.52
C GLN A 418 11.63 -35.34 -31.60
N LEU A 419 10.49 -34.92 -32.13
CA LEU A 419 9.30 -35.74 -32.33
C LEU A 419 9.64 -36.91 -33.28
N PRO A 420 9.54 -38.18 -32.84
CA PRO A 420 9.78 -39.32 -33.72
C PRO A 420 8.68 -39.42 -34.80
N PRO A 421 8.96 -40.02 -35.97
CA PRO A 421 7.94 -40.26 -37.00
C PRO A 421 6.73 -41.09 -36.55
N THR A 422 6.88 -41.84 -35.46
CA THR A 422 5.85 -42.65 -34.78
C THR A 422 5.09 -41.90 -33.68
N GLY A 423 5.42 -40.63 -33.42
CA GLY A 423 5.02 -39.91 -32.20
C GLY A 423 5.91 -40.24 -30.99
N TYR A 424 5.66 -39.56 -29.88
CA TYR A 424 6.30 -39.87 -28.59
C TYR A 424 5.71 -41.14 -27.97
N ASP A 425 6.55 -41.90 -27.27
CA ASP A 425 6.11 -43.07 -26.51
C ASP A 425 5.26 -42.68 -25.28
N THR A 426 4.41 -43.61 -24.86
CA THR A 426 3.57 -43.59 -23.65
C THR A 426 4.29 -43.08 -22.40
N SER A 427 5.58 -43.35 -22.27
CA SER A 427 6.46 -42.87 -21.18
C SER A 427 6.52 -41.33 -21.07
N TYR A 428 6.34 -40.59 -22.16
CA TYR A 428 6.30 -39.12 -22.17
C TYR A 428 4.96 -38.54 -21.68
N TYR A 429 3.88 -39.32 -21.74
CA TYR A 429 2.54 -38.94 -21.27
C TYR A 429 2.35 -39.19 -19.76
N ASN A 430 3.40 -39.64 -19.05
CA ASN A 430 3.34 -39.93 -17.62
C ASN A 430 3.22 -38.65 -16.78
N ILE A 431 2.09 -38.49 -16.08
CA ILE A 431 1.75 -37.33 -15.24
C ILE A 431 2.52 -37.23 -13.92
N GLN A 432 3.33 -38.24 -13.54
CA GLN A 432 4.14 -38.18 -12.33
C GLN A 432 5.20 -37.06 -12.45
N GLU A 433 5.06 -35.99 -11.68
CA GLU A 433 5.99 -34.86 -11.71
C GLU A 433 7.39 -35.27 -11.21
N ILE A 434 8.42 -34.68 -11.83
CA ILE A 434 9.82 -34.78 -11.40
C ILE A 434 10.34 -33.35 -11.39
N GLN A 435 10.64 -32.82 -10.20
CA GLN A 435 11.01 -31.40 -10.03
C GLN A 435 12.14 -31.00 -10.99
N GLY A 436 11.97 -29.87 -11.68
CA GLY A 436 12.89 -29.36 -12.70
C GLY A 436 12.93 -30.12 -14.03
N VAL A 437 12.44 -31.36 -14.10
CA VAL A 437 12.57 -32.24 -15.27
C VAL A 437 11.25 -32.42 -16.02
N ARG A 438 10.18 -32.81 -15.31
CA ARG A 438 8.85 -33.10 -15.88
C ARG A 438 7.74 -32.50 -15.04
N TYR A 439 6.86 -31.72 -15.67
CA TYR A 439 5.75 -31.04 -15.00
C TYR A 439 4.44 -31.20 -15.80
N ALA A 440 3.34 -31.57 -15.15
CA ALA A 440 2.07 -31.92 -15.80
C ALA A 440 0.93 -31.04 -15.29
N SER A 441 0.33 -30.23 -16.16
CA SER A 441 -0.64 -29.22 -15.74
C SER A 441 -1.56 -28.78 -16.88
N PHE A 442 -2.45 -27.83 -16.60
CA PHE A 442 -3.16 -27.10 -17.64
C PHE A 442 -2.34 -25.90 -18.12
N PHE A 443 -2.40 -25.63 -19.41
CA PHE A 443 -1.72 -24.53 -20.07
C PHE A 443 -2.65 -23.80 -21.04
N ARG A 444 -2.48 -22.49 -21.20
CA ARG A 444 -3.11 -21.66 -22.25
C ARG A 444 -2.07 -21.23 -23.28
N LYS A 445 -2.46 -21.10 -24.55
CA LYS A 445 -1.57 -20.58 -25.61
C LYS A 445 -1.33 -19.08 -25.38
N LEU A 446 -0.11 -18.63 -25.69
CA LEU A 446 0.29 -17.23 -25.76
C LEU A 446 0.29 -16.76 -27.23
N THR A 447 -0.03 -15.49 -27.46
CA THR A 447 -0.09 -14.89 -28.80
C THR A 447 1.25 -14.23 -29.16
N LYS A 448 1.81 -14.52 -30.34
CA LYS A 448 3.04 -13.88 -30.80
C LYS A 448 2.87 -12.36 -30.92
N ASP A 449 3.96 -11.62 -30.69
CA ASP A 449 4.10 -10.16 -30.73
C ASP A 449 3.25 -9.38 -29.71
N LEU A 450 2.20 -9.98 -29.13
CA LEU A 450 1.41 -9.47 -28.02
C LEU A 450 1.94 -9.98 -26.66
N ASP A 451 1.93 -11.29 -26.43
CA ASP A 451 2.39 -11.92 -25.17
C ASP A 451 3.91 -12.15 -25.15
N TYR A 452 4.52 -12.42 -26.31
CA TYR A 452 5.95 -12.75 -26.41
C TYR A 452 6.57 -12.34 -27.76
N GLU A 453 7.88 -12.10 -27.75
CA GLU A 453 8.76 -11.98 -28.93
C GLU A 453 9.74 -13.18 -28.95
N ILE A 454 10.31 -13.52 -30.12
CA ILE A 454 11.29 -14.61 -30.25
C ILE A 454 12.43 -14.22 -31.21
N ASP A 455 13.67 -14.59 -30.87
CA ASP A 455 14.81 -14.50 -31.77
C ASP A 455 14.99 -15.85 -32.49
N GLU A 456 14.68 -15.88 -33.79
CA GLU A 456 14.73 -17.11 -34.61
C GLU A 456 16.13 -17.69 -34.79
N ASP A 457 17.14 -16.83 -34.84
CA ASP A 457 18.55 -17.19 -35.02
C ASP A 457 19.19 -17.59 -33.68
N ALA A 458 19.01 -16.77 -32.64
CA ALA A 458 19.64 -16.95 -31.34
C ALA A 458 18.82 -17.81 -30.36
N GLY A 459 17.60 -18.21 -30.74
CA GLY A 459 16.79 -19.22 -30.07
C GLY A 459 16.39 -18.91 -28.63
N PHE A 460 16.00 -17.66 -28.36
CA PHE A 460 15.44 -17.26 -27.08
C PHE A 460 14.09 -16.57 -27.22
N ILE A 461 13.21 -16.83 -26.25
CA ILE A 461 11.91 -16.16 -26.10
C ILE A 461 12.05 -14.98 -25.14
N THR A 462 11.36 -13.89 -25.46
CA THR A 462 11.21 -12.69 -24.62
C THR A 462 9.75 -12.54 -24.22
N LEU A 463 9.45 -12.67 -22.94
CA LEU A 463 8.09 -12.55 -22.40
C LEU A 463 7.71 -11.07 -22.22
N LYS A 464 6.59 -10.65 -22.83
CA LYS A 464 6.08 -9.28 -22.79
C LYS A 464 5.00 -9.11 -21.73
N THR A 465 4.19 -10.13 -21.49
CA THR A 465 3.27 -10.20 -20.35
C THR A 465 3.98 -10.69 -19.08
N ASN A 466 3.50 -10.22 -17.92
CA ASN A 466 4.03 -10.63 -16.61
C ASN A 466 3.53 -12.04 -16.27
N ILE A 467 4.43 -13.02 -16.25
CA ILE A 467 4.11 -14.41 -15.90
C ILE A 467 4.59 -14.69 -14.46
N PRO A 468 3.71 -15.20 -13.56
CA PRO A 468 4.09 -15.51 -12.19
C PRO A 468 5.34 -16.38 -12.08
N GLN A 469 6.20 -16.10 -11.09
CA GLN A 469 7.47 -16.84 -10.94
C GLN A 469 7.24 -18.35 -10.74
N ASN A 470 6.14 -18.74 -10.10
CA ASN A 470 5.73 -20.13 -9.89
C ASN A 470 5.01 -20.79 -11.08
N TYR A 471 4.82 -20.12 -12.22
CA TYR A 471 4.13 -20.68 -13.39
C TYR A 471 5.13 -21.21 -14.42
N ALA A 472 4.92 -22.43 -14.91
CA ALA A 472 5.68 -22.99 -16.02
C ALA A 472 5.37 -22.31 -17.37
N VAL A 473 6.36 -22.24 -18.26
CA VAL A 473 6.20 -21.90 -19.68
C VAL A 473 6.89 -22.98 -20.52
N ALA A 474 6.15 -23.54 -21.46
CA ALA A 474 6.60 -24.58 -22.37
C ALA A 474 6.22 -24.24 -23.81
N ILE A 475 6.82 -24.93 -24.79
CA ILE A 475 6.65 -24.63 -26.21
C ILE A 475 6.49 -25.90 -27.06
N THR A 476 6.00 -25.71 -28.28
CA THR A 476 6.33 -26.57 -29.43
C THR A 476 7.00 -25.71 -30.48
N TYR A 477 8.04 -26.22 -31.15
CA TYR A 477 8.73 -25.48 -32.21
C TYR A 477 9.21 -26.39 -33.34
N ARG A 478 9.46 -25.80 -34.52
CA ARG A 478 10.06 -26.47 -35.66
C ARG A 478 11.29 -25.72 -36.16
N THR A 479 12.34 -26.45 -36.57
CA THR A 479 13.56 -25.88 -37.14
C THR A 479 13.50 -25.78 -38.67
N GLN A 480 14.36 -24.95 -39.27
CA GLN A 480 14.51 -24.83 -40.72
C GLN A 480 15.09 -26.10 -41.37
N SER A 481 15.82 -26.94 -40.62
CA SER A 481 16.16 -28.33 -41.00
C SER A 481 14.96 -29.29 -40.99
N GLY A 482 13.78 -28.85 -40.53
CA GLY A 482 12.51 -29.57 -40.57
C GLY A 482 12.17 -30.36 -39.31
N LEU A 483 13.05 -30.36 -38.29
CA LEU A 483 12.87 -31.08 -37.02
C LEU A 483 11.78 -30.42 -36.17
N THR A 484 10.86 -31.19 -35.62
CA THR A 484 9.77 -30.72 -34.74
C THR A 484 10.04 -31.16 -33.31
N PHE A 485 9.71 -30.33 -32.33
CA PHE A 485 9.79 -30.63 -30.90
C PHE A 485 8.44 -30.35 -30.23
N GLY A 486 7.93 -31.33 -29.47
CA GLY A 486 6.59 -31.29 -28.90
C GLY A 486 5.50 -31.77 -29.87
N THR A 487 4.26 -31.78 -29.38
CA THR A 487 3.05 -32.14 -30.13
C THR A 487 2.25 -30.86 -30.40
N PRO A 488 2.31 -30.29 -31.62
CA PRO A 488 1.66 -29.01 -31.91
C PRO A 488 0.14 -29.08 -31.73
N GLY A 489 -0.45 -28.03 -31.17
CA GLY A 489 -1.85 -28.02 -30.76
C GLY A 489 -2.85 -28.27 -31.88
N PHE A 490 -2.54 -27.91 -33.13
CA PHE A 490 -3.44 -28.08 -34.27
C PHE A 490 -3.47 -29.52 -34.82
N SER A 491 -2.51 -30.39 -34.47
CA SER A 491 -2.44 -31.78 -35.00
C SER A 491 -3.17 -32.83 -34.13
N VAL A 492 -3.74 -32.43 -32.99
CA VAL A 492 -4.39 -33.33 -32.01
C VAL A 492 -5.67 -32.71 -31.45
N GLN A 493 -6.65 -33.53 -31.06
CA GLN A 493 -7.98 -33.08 -30.62
C GLN A 493 -7.91 -32.30 -29.31
N SER A 494 -8.88 -31.42 -29.05
CA SER A 494 -8.88 -30.53 -27.87
C SER A 494 -8.81 -31.27 -26.52
N SER A 495 -9.31 -32.51 -26.48
CA SER A 495 -9.22 -33.47 -25.37
C SER A 495 -7.82 -34.05 -25.12
N ASP A 496 -6.95 -34.04 -26.12
CA ASP A 496 -5.72 -34.82 -26.12
C ASP A 496 -4.63 -34.13 -25.31
N THR A 497 -3.82 -34.92 -24.62
CA THR A 497 -2.71 -34.42 -23.81
C THR A 497 -1.56 -33.96 -24.72
N LEU A 498 -1.17 -32.69 -24.62
CA LEU A 498 -0.01 -32.18 -25.35
C LEU A 498 1.30 -32.61 -24.68
N ILE A 499 2.31 -32.93 -25.49
CA ILE A 499 3.71 -33.03 -25.04
C ILE A 499 4.42 -31.74 -25.42
N LEU A 500 4.97 -30.99 -24.45
CA LEU A 500 5.60 -29.69 -24.68
C LEU A 500 7.04 -29.67 -24.16
N LYS A 501 7.93 -28.91 -24.80
CA LYS A 501 9.29 -28.68 -24.29
C LYS A 501 9.27 -27.55 -23.27
N LEU A 502 9.63 -27.84 -22.03
CA LEU A 502 9.66 -26.87 -20.94
C LEU A 502 10.82 -25.88 -21.15
N VAL A 503 10.54 -24.58 -20.99
CA VAL A 503 11.51 -23.48 -21.17
C VAL A 503 11.73 -22.75 -19.85
N LYS A 504 10.65 -22.39 -19.16
CA LYS A 504 10.64 -21.85 -17.80
C LYS A 504 9.95 -22.86 -16.88
N SER A 505 10.60 -23.29 -15.81
CA SER A 505 9.97 -24.14 -14.79
C SER A 505 9.11 -23.33 -13.80
N ASN A 506 8.24 -24.03 -13.07
CA ASN A 506 7.54 -23.52 -11.89
C ASN A 506 8.48 -23.27 -10.69
N ILE A 507 9.67 -23.88 -10.69
CA ILE A 507 10.74 -23.59 -9.71
C ILE A 507 12.01 -23.29 -10.49
N ILE A 508 12.62 -22.12 -10.28
CA ILE A 508 13.85 -21.69 -10.97
C ILE A 508 14.98 -21.62 -9.95
N ASP A 509 15.85 -22.62 -9.96
CA ASP A 509 16.86 -22.84 -8.93
C ASP A 509 18.12 -23.53 -9.50
N PRO A 510 19.34 -23.07 -9.16
CA PRO A 510 20.58 -23.62 -9.72
C PRO A 510 20.92 -25.05 -9.25
N VAL A 511 20.32 -25.54 -8.16
CA VAL A 511 20.60 -26.87 -7.57
C VAL A 511 19.47 -27.86 -7.87
N ILE A 512 18.21 -27.41 -7.74
CA ILE A 512 17.01 -28.24 -7.93
C ILE A 512 16.60 -28.30 -9.41
N THR A 513 16.74 -27.20 -10.16
CA THR A 513 16.29 -27.13 -11.56
C THR A 513 17.39 -26.62 -12.52
N PRO A 514 18.63 -27.17 -12.46
CA PRO A 514 19.81 -26.61 -13.13
C PRO A 514 19.64 -26.39 -14.63
N LEU A 515 18.96 -27.26 -15.36
CA LEU A 515 18.69 -27.09 -16.80
C LEU A 515 17.75 -25.91 -17.09
N ALA A 516 16.74 -25.67 -16.23
CA ALA A 516 15.86 -24.50 -16.36
C ALA A 516 16.58 -23.21 -15.94
N TRP A 517 17.41 -23.29 -14.88
CA TRP A 517 18.33 -22.21 -14.49
C TRP A 517 19.30 -21.85 -15.62
N GLU A 518 19.82 -22.84 -16.35
CA GLU A 518 20.71 -22.65 -17.48
C GLU A 518 20.04 -22.07 -18.74
N LYS A 519 18.74 -22.31 -18.95
CA LYS A 519 17.97 -21.68 -20.03
C LYS A 519 17.67 -20.21 -19.75
N MET A 520 17.51 -19.82 -18.47
CA MET A 520 17.26 -18.42 -18.07
C MET A 520 18.46 -17.51 -18.39
N MET A 521 18.25 -16.50 -19.22
CA MET A 521 19.24 -15.48 -19.57
C MET A 521 19.49 -14.52 -18.39
N LYS A 522 20.74 -14.10 -18.20
CA LYS A 522 21.22 -13.24 -17.09
C LYS A 522 22.16 -12.14 -17.58
N ASN A 523 21.99 -11.80 -18.85
CA ASN A 523 22.80 -10.88 -19.64
C ASN A 523 21.89 -9.84 -20.34
N VAL A 524 20.65 -9.69 -19.88
CA VAL A 524 19.64 -8.76 -20.40
C VAL A 524 19.16 -7.85 -19.27
N TYR A 525 19.03 -6.56 -19.53
CA TYR A 525 18.68 -5.54 -18.53
C TYR A 525 17.59 -4.62 -19.07
N ARG A 526 16.43 -4.61 -18.41
CA ARG A 526 15.29 -3.76 -18.78
C ARG A 526 15.54 -2.34 -18.28
N LEU A 527 15.64 -1.38 -19.20
CA LEU A 527 15.70 0.04 -18.89
C LEU A 527 14.31 0.56 -18.45
N PRO A 528 14.24 1.64 -17.66
CA PRO A 528 12.96 2.26 -17.25
C PRO A 528 12.24 3.01 -18.39
N VAL A 529 12.86 3.10 -19.57
CA VAL A 529 12.33 3.77 -20.77
C VAL A 529 12.03 2.71 -21.84
N SER A 530 10.87 2.81 -22.48
CA SER A 530 10.50 2.01 -23.67
C SER A 530 10.40 2.90 -24.91
N LYS A 531 10.37 2.30 -26.12
CA LYS A 531 10.43 3.02 -27.41
C LYS A 531 11.60 4.00 -27.49
N ILE A 532 12.80 3.52 -27.15
CA ILE A 532 14.01 4.35 -27.03
C ILE A 532 14.46 4.87 -28.40
N ILE A 533 14.91 6.13 -28.47
CA ILE A 533 15.59 6.69 -29.64
C ILE A 533 17.11 6.78 -29.42
N GLU A 534 17.88 6.58 -30.48
CA GLU A 534 19.35 6.54 -30.49
C GLU A 534 20.00 7.88 -30.10
N SER A 535 19.40 8.99 -30.51
CA SER A 535 19.93 10.33 -30.26
C SER A 535 20.09 10.58 -28.75
N GLY A 536 21.33 10.84 -28.31
CA GLY A 536 21.65 11.13 -26.91
C GLY A 536 21.47 9.95 -25.95
N PHE A 537 21.34 8.72 -26.44
CA PHE A 537 21.43 7.53 -25.61
C PHE A 537 22.87 7.34 -25.14
N GLU A 538 23.08 7.10 -23.85
CA GLU A 538 24.35 6.66 -23.29
C GLU A 538 24.12 5.54 -22.27
N LEU A 539 25.00 4.56 -22.26
CA LEU A 539 25.06 3.53 -21.23
C LEU A 539 26.53 3.17 -20.97
N LYS A 540 26.92 3.15 -19.70
CA LYS A 540 28.25 2.71 -19.26
C LYS A 540 28.14 1.73 -18.11
N ALA A 541 28.94 0.68 -18.15
CA ALA A 541 29.15 -0.19 -17.00
C ALA A 541 30.20 0.46 -16.09
N LEU A 542 29.89 0.61 -14.81
CA LEU A 542 30.77 1.25 -13.83
C LEU A 542 31.06 0.31 -12.65
N TYR A 543 32.24 0.44 -12.06
CA TYR A 543 32.71 -0.29 -10.88
C TYR A 543 32.89 0.61 -9.67
N PHE A 544 32.36 0.21 -8.52
CA PHE A 544 32.53 0.93 -7.25
C PHE A 544 33.92 0.67 -6.64
N ASN A 545 34.72 1.73 -6.53
CA ASN A 545 36.00 1.70 -5.83
C ASN A 545 36.26 3.06 -5.14
N ASP A 546 36.87 3.03 -3.96
CA ASP A 546 37.23 4.23 -3.16
C ASP A 546 36.10 5.26 -2.98
N GLY A 547 34.86 4.77 -2.87
CA GLY A 547 33.65 5.59 -2.67
C GLY A 547 32.99 6.11 -3.95
N ILE A 548 33.56 5.84 -5.13
CA ILE A 548 33.11 6.40 -6.41
C ILE A 548 32.90 5.28 -7.45
N TYR A 549 31.91 5.47 -8.33
CA TYR A 549 31.72 4.60 -9.51
C TYR A 549 32.63 5.04 -10.65
N ASN A 550 33.54 4.16 -11.06
CA ASN A 550 34.57 4.42 -12.06
C ASN A 550 34.29 3.60 -13.34
N PRO A 551 34.60 4.13 -14.55
CA PRO A 551 34.40 3.40 -15.81
C PRO A 551 35.43 2.29 -16.05
N ASN A 552 36.53 2.26 -15.31
CA ASN A 552 37.59 1.26 -15.43
C ASN A 552 37.74 0.50 -14.11
N LEU A 553 38.16 -0.78 -14.18
CA LEU A 553 38.57 -1.52 -12.99
C LEU A 553 39.94 -1.02 -12.49
N PRO A 554 40.25 -1.10 -11.18
CA PRO A 554 41.55 -0.69 -10.67
C PRO A 554 42.69 -1.48 -11.32
N GLY A 555 43.65 -0.76 -11.93
CA GLY A 555 44.76 -1.35 -12.70
C GLY A 555 44.44 -1.75 -14.14
N ALA A 556 43.21 -1.53 -14.63
CA ALA A 556 42.82 -1.85 -16.01
C ALA A 556 43.03 -0.68 -17.00
N ASN A 557 43.61 -1.01 -18.17
CA ASN A 557 43.87 -0.08 -19.27
C ASN A 557 42.73 0.03 -20.30
N LYS A 558 41.61 -0.68 -20.10
CA LYS A 558 40.39 -0.60 -20.92
C LYS A 558 39.22 -0.16 -20.03
N SER A 559 38.19 0.46 -20.62
CA SER A 559 36.93 0.68 -19.91
C SER A 559 36.17 -0.64 -19.72
N LEU A 560 35.35 -0.68 -18.68
CA LEU A 560 34.54 -1.83 -18.34
C LEU A 560 33.45 -2.09 -19.39
N SER A 561 32.96 -1.03 -20.08
CA SER A 561 32.07 -1.20 -21.25
C SER A 561 32.75 -2.02 -22.34
N THR A 562 34.00 -1.70 -22.71
CA THR A 562 34.77 -2.48 -23.69
C THR A 562 35.02 -3.91 -23.22
N MET A 563 35.37 -4.11 -21.94
CA MET A 563 35.61 -5.46 -21.38
C MET A 563 34.36 -6.35 -21.42
N LEU A 564 33.17 -5.79 -21.22
CA LEU A 564 31.90 -6.52 -21.20
C LEU A 564 31.26 -6.67 -22.59
N ASP A 565 31.99 -6.35 -23.66
CA ASP A 565 31.57 -6.44 -25.07
C ASP A 565 30.37 -5.56 -25.47
N ILE A 566 30.01 -4.54 -24.68
CA ILE A 566 28.93 -3.57 -25.02
C ILE A 566 29.43 -2.33 -25.76
N ASP A 567 30.74 -2.25 -25.95
CA ASP A 567 31.51 -1.27 -26.73
C ASP A 567 32.53 -2.07 -27.54
N ARG A 568 32.23 -2.32 -28.82
CA ARG A 568 33.10 -3.10 -29.73
C ARG A 568 33.33 -2.45 -31.08
N TYR A 569 32.41 -1.61 -31.53
CA TYR A 569 32.38 -1.08 -32.89
C TYR A 569 32.31 0.43 -32.88
N THR A 570 32.82 1.05 -33.95
CA THR A 570 32.79 2.49 -34.09
C THR A 570 31.43 2.92 -34.66
N GLY A 571 30.74 3.83 -33.96
CA GLY A 571 29.50 4.47 -34.42
C GLY A 571 28.39 3.50 -34.85
N ASN A 572 28.10 2.46 -34.06
CA ASN A 572 26.99 1.50 -34.24
C ASN A 572 27.05 0.62 -35.52
N THR A 573 28.14 0.67 -36.30
CA THR A 573 28.20 0.08 -37.65
C THR A 573 28.47 -1.44 -37.74
N ARG A 574 28.72 -2.13 -36.62
CA ARG A 574 29.38 -3.47 -36.57
C ARG A 574 30.78 -3.52 -37.21
N THR A 575 31.42 -2.36 -37.41
CA THR A 575 32.77 -2.24 -37.97
C THR A 575 33.62 -1.24 -37.18
N GLY A 576 34.93 -1.21 -37.44
CA GLY A 576 35.88 -0.43 -36.63
C GLY A 576 36.26 -1.17 -35.34
N GLY A 577 36.59 -0.40 -34.30
CA GLY A 577 36.88 -0.91 -32.95
C GLY A 577 36.14 -0.08 -31.88
N PRO A 578 36.35 -0.38 -30.60
CA PRO A 578 35.73 0.32 -29.48
C PRO A 578 35.95 1.84 -29.53
N ASP A 579 34.94 2.62 -29.16
CA ASP A 579 34.99 4.10 -29.13
C ASP A 579 34.51 4.73 -27.79
N ASP A 580 34.44 3.92 -26.73
CA ASP A 580 33.99 4.26 -25.38
C ASP A 580 32.51 4.74 -25.32
N GLN A 581 31.73 4.52 -26.39
CA GLN A 581 30.27 4.61 -26.41
C GLN A 581 29.63 3.22 -26.37
N PHE A 582 28.32 3.17 -26.13
CA PHE A 582 27.56 1.93 -26.20
C PHE A 582 27.18 1.62 -27.66
N ASP A 583 27.45 0.40 -28.13
CA ASP A 583 26.96 -0.11 -29.41
C ASP A 583 25.42 -0.05 -29.46
N PHE A 584 24.80 0.98 -30.03
CA PHE A 584 23.32 1.09 -30.13
C PHE A 584 22.80 0.38 -31.38
N ILE A 585 22.61 -0.94 -31.30
CA ILE A 585 22.23 -1.78 -32.44
C ILE A 585 20.89 -2.47 -32.17
N ASN A 586 19.83 -1.99 -32.81
CA ASN A 586 18.47 -2.47 -32.58
C ASN A 586 18.31 -3.96 -32.98
N GLY A 587 17.77 -4.78 -32.07
CA GLY A 587 17.60 -6.22 -32.26
C GLY A 587 18.88 -7.05 -32.04
N LEU A 588 19.96 -6.40 -31.60
CA LEU A 588 21.19 -7.03 -31.11
C LEU A 588 21.45 -6.54 -29.69
N THR A 589 22.21 -5.47 -29.51
CA THR A 589 22.60 -4.95 -28.19
C THR A 589 21.47 -4.21 -27.46
N ILE A 590 20.43 -3.76 -28.17
CA ILE A 590 19.23 -3.18 -27.55
C ILE A 590 17.95 -3.53 -28.33
N ASN A 591 16.86 -3.85 -27.63
CA ASN A 591 15.51 -3.85 -28.19
C ASN A 591 14.86 -2.49 -27.92
N ARG A 592 14.79 -1.63 -28.95
CA ARG A 592 14.22 -0.27 -28.82
C ARG A 592 12.77 -0.28 -28.32
N SER A 593 11.99 -1.31 -28.67
CA SER A 593 10.57 -1.41 -28.32
C SER A 593 10.38 -1.61 -26.81
N THR A 594 11.00 -2.65 -26.26
CA THR A 594 10.84 -3.02 -24.84
C THR A 594 11.73 -2.24 -23.88
N GLY A 595 12.85 -1.70 -24.37
CA GLY A 595 13.91 -1.12 -23.55
C GLY A 595 14.90 -2.14 -22.98
N ASP A 596 14.99 -3.35 -23.54
CA ASP A 596 15.96 -4.36 -23.09
C ASP A 596 17.35 -4.13 -23.70
N VAL A 597 18.36 -3.94 -22.87
CA VAL A 597 19.78 -3.97 -23.25
C VAL A 597 20.30 -5.40 -23.12
N ILE A 598 20.88 -5.95 -24.19
CA ILE A 598 21.32 -7.34 -24.28
C ILE A 598 22.84 -7.37 -24.48
N PHE A 599 23.57 -7.94 -23.53
CA PHE A 599 25.00 -8.15 -23.63
C PHE A 599 25.29 -9.32 -24.58
N PRO A 600 26.25 -9.21 -25.53
CA PRO A 600 26.52 -10.23 -26.55
C PRO A 600 27.21 -11.49 -26.03
N THR A 601 27.45 -11.59 -24.72
CA THR A 601 27.97 -12.78 -24.04
C THR A 601 27.00 -13.28 -22.97
N LEU A 602 27.11 -14.57 -22.63
CA LEU A 602 26.18 -15.25 -21.72
C LEU A 602 26.39 -14.88 -20.24
N ARG A 603 27.64 -14.56 -19.85
CA ARG A 603 28.05 -14.27 -18.47
C ARG A 603 29.05 -13.10 -18.41
N PRO A 604 28.67 -11.89 -18.86
CA PRO A 604 29.59 -10.76 -19.01
C PRO A 604 30.39 -10.46 -17.73
N PHE A 605 29.77 -10.44 -16.55
CA PHE A 605 30.46 -10.10 -15.29
C PHE A 605 31.31 -11.24 -14.69
N TRP A 606 31.61 -12.28 -15.47
CA TRP A 606 32.45 -13.40 -15.07
C TRP A 606 33.33 -13.93 -16.21
N ASP A 607 32.74 -14.42 -17.31
CA ASP A 607 33.48 -15.04 -18.42
C ASP A 607 34.35 -14.02 -19.15
N ASN A 608 33.83 -12.81 -19.39
CA ASN A 608 34.61 -11.76 -20.03
C ASN A 608 35.77 -11.30 -19.13
N LEU A 609 35.55 -11.15 -17.83
CA LEU A 609 36.61 -10.71 -16.91
C LEU A 609 37.76 -11.75 -16.84
N ILE A 610 37.44 -13.05 -16.90
CA ILE A 610 38.44 -14.12 -17.09
C ILE A 610 39.19 -13.95 -18.42
N ARG A 611 38.46 -13.73 -19.52
CA ARG A 611 39.03 -13.57 -20.88
C ARG A 611 39.95 -12.36 -21.00
N GLU A 612 39.63 -11.26 -20.33
CA GLU A 612 40.44 -10.03 -20.29
C GLU A 612 41.62 -10.11 -19.31
N GLY A 613 41.79 -11.23 -18.58
CA GLY A 613 42.92 -11.46 -17.68
C GLY A 613 42.87 -10.67 -16.36
N VAL A 614 41.67 -10.27 -15.93
CA VAL A 614 41.41 -9.51 -14.70
C VAL A 614 41.54 -10.41 -13.46
N ASP A 615 41.91 -9.86 -12.30
CA ASP A 615 41.97 -10.63 -11.05
C ASP A 615 40.58 -11.18 -10.66
N SER A 616 40.59 -12.43 -10.19
CA SER A 616 39.47 -13.14 -9.56
C SER A 616 38.66 -12.34 -8.53
N ILE A 617 39.24 -11.39 -7.82
CA ILE A 617 38.52 -10.53 -6.86
C ILE A 617 37.41 -9.69 -7.52
N TYR A 618 37.50 -9.46 -8.83
CA TYR A 618 36.52 -8.71 -9.62
C TYR A 618 35.41 -9.60 -10.22
N TYR A 619 35.58 -10.94 -10.21
CA TYR A 619 34.58 -11.83 -10.80
C TYR A 619 33.28 -11.81 -9.99
N TYR A 620 32.14 -11.67 -10.66
CA TYR A 620 30.82 -11.77 -10.04
C TYR A 620 30.12 -13.07 -10.49
N SER A 621 30.69 -14.21 -10.12
CA SER A 621 30.20 -15.54 -10.51
C SER A 621 28.84 -15.87 -9.88
N GLN A 622 28.57 -15.38 -8.65
CA GLN A 622 27.35 -15.63 -7.88
C GLN A 622 26.08 -15.18 -8.61
N LEU A 623 26.19 -14.14 -9.45
CA LEU A 623 25.15 -13.66 -10.35
C LEU A 623 24.60 -14.75 -11.30
N TYR A 624 25.45 -15.73 -11.63
CA TYR A 624 25.16 -16.81 -12.57
C TYR A 624 24.97 -18.16 -11.89
N THR A 625 25.50 -18.36 -10.68
CA THR A 625 25.48 -19.66 -9.97
C THR A 625 24.51 -19.73 -8.80
N ASN A 626 24.06 -18.60 -8.24
CA ASN A 626 23.24 -18.56 -7.03
C ASN A 626 21.87 -17.91 -7.31
N ARG A 627 20.90 -18.05 -6.39
CA ARG A 627 19.61 -17.33 -6.53
C ARG A 627 19.85 -15.82 -6.46
N ASN A 628 18.96 -15.04 -7.06
CA ASN A 628 19.10 -13.58 -7.11
C ASN A 628 19.26 -12.94 -5.71
N LEU A 629 18.51 -13.42 -4.70
CA LEU A 629 18.65 -12.98 -3.31
C LEU A 629 20.02 -13.29 -2.70
N ASP A 630 20.61 -14.44 -3.03
CA ASP A 630 21.95 -14.80 -2.54
C ASP A 630 23.03 -13.98 -3.26
N ALA A 631 22.83 -13.71 -4.56
CA ALA A 631 23.70 -12.85 -5.35
C ALA A 631 23.70 -11.40 -4.83
N GLN A 632 22.54 -10.84 -4.48
CA GLN A 632 22.41 -9.50 -3.85
C GLN A 632 23.27 -9.35 -2.58
N ASN A 633 23.50 -10.44 -1.84
CA ASN A 633 24.30 -10.45 -0.62
C ASN A 633 25.80 -10.74 -0.84
N ALA A 634 26.26 -10.88 -2.09
CA ALA A 634 27.65 -11.16 -2.41
C ALA A 634 28.54 -9.90 -2.39
N THR A 635 29.83 -10.06 -2.10
CA THR A 635 30.83 -8.97 -1.97
C THR A 635 30.95 -8.04 -3.19
N ASN A 636 30.61 -8.54 -4.38
CA ASN A 636 30.65 -7.79 -5.64
C ASN A 636 29.27 -7.28 -6.12
N ALA A 637 28.18 -7.56 -5.37
CA ALA A 637 26.82 -7.25 -5.79
C ALA A 637 26.58 -5.75 -6.00
N ASN A 638 26.90 -4.95 -4.97
CA ASN A 638 26.79 -3.49 -5.00
C ASN A 638 28.05 -2.81 -5.60
N ARG A 639 28.91 -3.57 -6.30
CA ARG A 639 30.08 -3.01 -6.98
C ARG A 639 29.88 -2.77 -8.47
N TYR A 640 28.89 -3.40 -9.10
CA TYR A 640 28.65 -3.31 -10.53
C TYR A 640 27.30 -2.66 -10.84
N ILE A 641 27.32 -1.53 -11.55
CA ILE A 641 26.13 -0.84 -12.03
C ILE A 641 26.19 -0.57 -13.53
N LEU A 642 25.02 -0.51 -14.15
CA LEU A 642 24.82 0.10 -15.47
C LEU A 642 24.19 1.48 -15.24
N GLN A 643 24.91 2.53 -15.61
CA GLN A 643 24.46 3.91 -15.50
C GLN A 643 24.40 4.54 -16.89
N GLY A 644 23.40 5.39 -17.13
CA GLY A 644 23.21 5.97 -18.45
C GLY A 644 22.05 6.95 -18.50
N ARG A 645 21.74 7.40 -19.71
CA ARG A 645 20.59 8.27 -20.00
C ARG A 645 19.92 7.84 -21.30
N ALA A 646 18.59 7.87 -21.32
CA ALA A 646 17.78 7.45 -22.47
C ALA A 646 16.51 8.28 -22.59
N LYS A 647 16.00 8.45 -23.81
CA LYS A 647 14.70 9.09 -24.08
C LYS A 647 13.85 8.27 -25.04
N GLY A 648 12.54 8.35 -24.86
CA GLY A 648 11.55 7.63 -25.67
C GLY A 648 10.92 8.50 -26.77
N GLU A 649 10.33 7.86 -27.77
CA GLU A 649 9.67 8.50 -28.93
C GLU A 649 8.55 9.49 -28.56
N ALA A 650 7.99 9.43 -27.34
CA ALA A 650 6.93 10.32 -26.87
C ALA A 650 7.42 11.68 -26.30
N GLY A 651 8.72 11.96 -26.32
CA GLY A 651 9.36 13.04 -25.54
C GLY A 651 9.04 14.51 -25.89
N LEU A 652 8.02 14.83 -26.69
CA LEU A 652 7.67 16.22 -27.03
C LEU A 652 6.35 16.65 -26.38
N SER A 653 6.33 16.69 -25.05
CA SER A 653 5.22 17.23 -24.27
C SER A 653 5.47 18.68 -23.86
N SER A 654 4.62 19.61 -24.29
CA SER A 654 4.50 20.95 -23.69
C SER A 654 3.76 20.94 -22.34
N THR A 655 3.30 19.75 -21.93
CA THR A 655 2.40 19.50 -20.82
C THR A 655 3.15 18.78 -19.69
N ILE A 656 3.21 19.41 -18.53
CA ILE A 656 3.94 18.99 -17.34
C ILE A 656 2.93 18.61 -16.25
N ASN A 657 3.08 17.42 -15.65
CA ASN A 657 2.20 16.97 -14.56
C ASN A 657 2.85 17.19 -13.17
N LEU A 658 2.21 18.03 -12.36
CA LEU A 658 2.64 18.34 -10.99
C LEU A 658 2.15 17.32 -9.97
N GLY A 659 1.12 16.53 -10.30
CA GLY A 659 0.38 15.66 -9.37
C GLY A 659 -0.95 16.29 -8.97
N LEU A 660 -1.86 15.48 -8.43
CA LEU A 660 -3.22 15.92 -8.08
C LEU A 660 -3.22 16.98 -6.96
N ASN A 661 -4.32 17.74 -6.87
CA ASN A 661 -4.65 18.63 -5.76
C ASN A 661 -3.63 19.77 -5.52
N VAL A 662 -3.15 20.37 -6.62
CA VAL A 662 -2.35 21.61 -6.60
C VAL A 662 -3.21 22.78 -6.13
N VAL A 663 -2.72 23.56 -5.18
CA VAL A 663 -3.45 24.70 -4.61
C VAL A 663 -3.54 25.84 -5.65
N PRO A 664 -4.74 26.36 -5.96
CA PRO A 664 -4.92 27.50 -6.87
C PRO A 664 -4.04 28.71 -6.53
N GLY A 665 -3.37 29.29 -7.52
CA GLY A 665 -2.49 30.45 -7.33
C GLY A 665 -1.22 30.19 -6.53
N SER A 666 -0.83 28.92 -6.35
CA SER A 666 0.46 28.53 -5.72
C SER A 666 1.59 28.29 -6.73
N VAL A 667 1.25 27.96 -7.99
CA VAL A 667 2.23 27.61 -9.02
C VAL A 667 3.00 28.85 -9.47
N LYS A 668 4.33 28.78 -9.38
CA LYS A 668 5.25 29.72 -10.02
C LYS A 668 6.21 28.93 -10.91
N VAL A 669 6.24 29.27 -12.20
CA VAL A 669 7.21 28.75 -13.17
C VAL A 669 8.31 29.79 -13.35
N MET A 670 9.57 29.35 -13.32
CA MET A 670 10.75 30.21 -13.46
C MET A 670 11.73 29.60 -14.46
N ILE A 671 12.41 30.45 -15.24
CA ILE A 671 13.58 30.08 -16.05
C ILE A 671 14.81 30.66 -15.36
N GLY A 672 15.63 29.81 -14.73
CA GLY A 672 16.74 30.26 -13.89
C GLY A 672 16.25 31.20 -12.77
N SER A 673 16.53 32.50 -12.89
CA SER A 673 16.07 33.56 -11.96
C SER A 673 14.83 34.33 -12.42
N THR A 674 14.31 34.09 -13.63
CA THR A 674 13.22 34.87 -14.23
C THR A 674 11.88 34.17 -14.05
N SER A 675 10.98 34.75 -13.24
CA SER A 675 9.60 34.25 -13.14
C SER A 675 8.81 34.50 -14.43
N LEU A 676 8.08 33.49 -14.87
CA LEU A 676 7.11 33.56 -15.95
C LEU A 676 5.73 33.99 -15.41
N ASN A 677 4.85 34.46 -16.31
CA ASN A 677 3.51 34.94 -15.96
C ASN A 677 2.46 33.88 -16.26
N GLU A 678 1.61 33.56 -15.27
CA GLU A 678 0.48 32.65 -15.47
C GLU A 678 -0.51 33.21 -16.50
N ASN A 679 -1.15 32.31 -17.23
CA ASN A 679 -2.03 32.52 -18.39
C ASN A 679 -1.36 33.12 -19.64
N ILE A 680 -0.24 33.83 -19.52
CA ILE A 680 0.53 34.39 -20.64
C ILE A 680 1.62 33.41 -21.10
N ASP A 681 2.61 33.13 -20.26
CA ASP A 681 3.78 32.31 -20.57
C ASP A 681 3.53 30.80 -20.36
N TYR A 682 2.59 30.47 -19.47
CA TYR A 682 2.10 29.12 -19.19
C TYR A 682 0.61 29.20 -18.78
N SER A 683 -0.06 28.06 -18.62
CA SER A 683 -1.38 27.98 -17.99
C SER A 683 -1.49 26.72 -17.16
N VAL A 684 -2.21 26.79 -16.04
CA VAL A 684 -2.37 25.69 -15.08
C VAL A 684 -3.82 25.24 -15.07
N ASP A 685 -4.05 23.93 -15.25
CA ASP A 685 -5.25 23.27 -14.76
C ASP A 685 -4.96 22.68 -13.38
N TYR A 686 -5.44 23.39 -12.34
CA TYR A 686 -5.29 22.98 -10.95
C TYR A 686 -6.08 21.69 -10.62
N THR A 687 -7.07 21.33 -11.43
CA THR A 687 -7.91 20.13 -11.25
C THR A 687 -7.13 18.86 -11.56
N THR A 688 -6.45 18.82 -12.72
CA THR A 688 -5.60 17.69 -13.11
C THR A 688 -4.13 17.83 -12.64
N GLY A 689 -3.77 18.98 -12.08
CA GLY A 689 -2.39 19.30 -11.70
C GLY A 689 -1.47 19.55 -12.90
N THR A 690 -2.03 20.03 -14.01
CA THR A 690 -1.35 20.07 -15.31
C THR A 690 -0.92 21.48 -15.67
N VAL A 691 0.37 21.69 -15.92
CA VAL A 691 0.92 22.94 -16.44
C VAL A 691 1.20 22.78 -17.93
N VAL A 692 0.58 23.61 -18.76
CA VAL A 692 0.91 23.73 -20.20
C VAL A 692 1.78 24.97 -20.37
N ILE A 693 3.03 24.77 -20.77
CA ILE A 693 3.95 25.87 -21.07
C ILE A 693 3.63 26.40 -22.48
N LYS A 694 3.55 27.73 -22.64
CA LYS A 694 3.23 28.42 -23.90
C LYS A 694 4.45 29.14 -24.49
N ASN A 695 5.33 29.64 -23.64
CA ASN A 695 6.52 30.40 -24.05
C ASN A 695 7.58 29.45 -24.65
N ALA A 696 7.86 29.57 -25.95
CA ALA A 696 8.79 28.68 -26.66
C ALA A 696 10.23 28.68 -26.09
N ALA A 697 10.69 29.77 -25.48
CA ALA A 697 12.00 29.82 -24.82
C ALA A 697 12.01 29.02 -23.50
N ALA A 698 10.86 28.91 -22.82
CA ALA A 698 10.69 28.06 -21.64
C ALA A 698 10.71 26.57 -22.02
N LEU A 699 10.11 26.18 -23.15
CA LEU A 699 10.16 24.79 -23.66
C LEU A 699 11.57 24.37 -24.11
N ALA A 700 12.49 25.31 -24.35
CA ALA A 700 13.84 25.04 -24.82
C ALA A 700 14.93 25.26 -23.74
N SER A 701 14.56 25.59 -22.51
CA SER A 701 15.51 25.85 -21.43
C SER A 701 15.75 24.60 -20.57
N THR A 702 17.00 24.36 -20.19
CA THR A 702 17.39 23.33 -19.21
C THR A 702 16.98 23.66 -17.77
N ASP A 703 16.63 24.92 -17.49
CA ASP A 703 16.59 25.48 -16.13
C ASP A 703 15.15 25.89 -15.74
N LEU A 704 14.14 25.08 -16.11
CA LEU A 704 12.73 25.35 -15.89
C LEU A 704 12.26 24.85 -14.51
N LYS A 705 12.35 25.72 -13.50
CA LYS A 705 11.94 25.42 -12.11
C LYS A 705 10.44 25.70 -11.92
N ILE A 706 9.69 24.74 -11.40
CA ILE A 706 8.29 24.94 -10.99
C ILE A 706 8.15 24.70 -9.48
N THR A 707 7.83 25.77 -8.75
CA THR A 707 7.50 25.72 -7.31
C THR A 707 5.99 25.83 -7.14
N TYR A 708 5.39 25.00 -6.28
CA TYR A 708 3.94 24.95 -6.10
C TYR A 708 3.56 24.43 -4.71
N GLU A 709 2.29 24.58 -4.32
CA GLU A 709 1.74 23.91 -3.14
C GLU A 709 0.77 22.79 -3.55
N THR A 710 0.82 21.67 -2.85
CA THR A 710 -0.19 20.60 -2.92
C THR A 710 -0.94 20.54 -1.61
N ASN A 711 -2.26 20.28 -1.65
CA ASN A 711 -2.99 19.96 -0.43
C ASN A 711 -2.53 18.60 0.12
N ASP A 712 -2.33 18.52 1.43
CA ASP A 712 -1.89 17.30 2.09
C ASP A 712 -3.06 16.32 2.21
N LEU A 713 -2.93 15.15 1.57
CA LEU A 713 -4.00 14.16 1.46
C LEU A 713 -4.19 13.36 2.76
N PHE A 714 -3.14 13.21 3.57
CA PHE A 714 -3.14 12.37 4.77
C PHE A 714 -2.28 13.02 5.87
N GLN A 715 -2.89 13.89 6.68
CA GLN A 715 -2.20 14.64 7.73
C GLN A 715 -1.84 13.78 8.95
N LEU A 716 -0.79 12.95 8.82
CA LEU A 716 -0.15 12.22 9.92
C LEU A 716 0.62 13.15 10.89
N ALA A 717 0.91 14.38 10.46
CA ALA A 717 1.64 15.39 11.21
C ALA A 717 0.92 16.74 11.14
N SER A 718 0.72 17.39 12.29
CA SER A 718 0.14 18.73 12.37
C SER A 718 1.22 19.79 12.09
N LYS A 719 0.84 20.86 11.38
CA LYS A 719 1.76 21.90 10.92
C LYS A 719 1.24 23.27 11.34
N THR A 720 1.73 23.80 12.44
CA THR A 720 1.33 25.14 12.93
C THR A 720 2.19 26.21 12.27
N LEU A 721 1.55 27.17 11.59
CA LEU A 721 2.18 28.34 11.00
C LEU A 721 1.73 29.60 11.74
N ILE A 722 2.71 30.38 12.22
CA ILE A 722 2.52 31.73 12.75
C ILE A 722 3.25 32.68 11.81
N GLY A 723 2.54 33.64 11.22
CA GLY A 723 3.10 34.60 10.27
C GLY A 723 2.80 36.03 10.66
N LEU A 724 3.74 36.92 10.38
CA LEU A 724 3.62 38.36 10.56
C LEU A 724 4.29 39.06 9.37
N ARG A 725 3.58 40.01 8.76
CA ARG A 725 4.04 40.80 7.61
C ARG A 725 3.73 42.26 7.87
N GLY A 726 4.73 43.13 7.86
CA GLY A 726 4.56 44.58 7.89
C GLY A 726 5.01 45.21 6.58
N ASP A 727 4.24 46.17 6.08
CA ASP A 727 4.54 46.96 4.88
C ASP A 727 4.45 48.45 5.22
N TYR A 728 5.60 49.11 5.35
CA TYR A 728 5.70 50.53 5.64
C TYR A 728 5.87 51.34 4.35
N LYS A 729 4.87 52.17 4.03
CA LYS A 729 4.93 53.11 2.89
C LYS A 729 5.70 54.36 3.29
N ILE A 730 6.87 54.57 2.70
CA ILE A 730 7.68 55.78 2.91
C ILE A 730 7.08 56.93 2.08
N ASP A 731 6.70 56.63 0.83
CA ASP A 731 5.88 57.46 -0.05
C ASP A 731 5.12 56.57 -1.07
N GLU A 732 4.56 57.14 -2.13
CA GLU A 732 3.82 56.40 -3.18
C GLU A 732 4.69 55.45 -4.02
N ASN A 733 6.00 55.70 -4.06
CA ASN A 733 6.98 55.00 -4.90
C ASN A 733 7.96 54.14 -4.08
N ASN A 734 8.13 54.43 -2.79
CA ASN A 734 9.09 53.78 -1.89
C ASN A 734 8.39 53.04 -0.74
N SER A 735 8.67 51.74 -0.58
CA SER A 735 8.12 50.89 0.47
C SER A 735 9.17 49.95 1.09
N LEU A 736 9.09 49.76 2.41
CA LEU A 736 9.91 48.85 3.20
C LEU A 736 9.02 47.77 3.84
N GLY A 737 9.25 46.52 3.47
CA GLY A 737 8.60 45.35 4.03
C GLY A 737 9.45 44.66 5.10
N PHE A 738 8.80 44.04 6.08
CA PHE A 738 9.41 43.09 7.01
C PHE A 738 8.49 41.89 7.23
N THR A 739 9.08 40.70 7.37
CA THR A 739 8.35 39.44 7.47
C THR A 739 8.94 38.57 8.57
N PHE A 740 8.09 37.89 9.33
CA PHE A 740 8.44 36.80 10.23
C PHE A 740 7.48 35.64 9.99
N ILE A 741 8.00 34.42 9.86
CA ILE A 741 7.21 33.19 9.78
C ILE A 741 7.86 32.14 10.68
N ASN A 742 7.10 31.59 11.63
CA ASN A 742 7.43 30.33 12.29
C ASN A 742 6.54 29.21 11.73
N LEU A 743 7.14 28.07 11.38
CA LEU A 743 6.47 26.85 10.97
C LEU A 743 6.97 25.71 11.86
N LYS A 744 6.11 25.26 12.78
CA LYS A 744 6.34 24.12 13.66
C LYS A 744 5.56 22.91 13.16
N GLN A 745 6.21 21.75 13.13
CA GLN A 745 5.60 20.46 12.80
C GLN A 745 5.59 19.56 14.05
N GLU A 746 4.54 18.76 14.21
CA GLU A 746 4.44 17.73 15.25
C GLU A 746 3.92 16.43 14.65
N THR A 747 4.42 15.29 15.10
CA THR A 747 4.07 13.95 14.61
C THR A 747 3.44 13.12 15.73
N LEU A 748 2.46 12.29 15.35
CA LEU A 748 1.72 11.39 16.24
C LEU A 748 2.56 10.21 16.75
N ASN A 749 3.75 9.97 16.19
CA ASN A 749 4.66 8.90 16.62
C ASN A 749 5.89 9.47 17.35
N ASP A 750 6.35 8.79 18.40
CA ASP A 750 7.62 9.09 19.08
C ASP A 750 8.83 8.39 18.44
N LYS A 751 8.60 7.27 17.73
CA LYS A 751 9.60 6.69 16.82
C LYS A 751 9.53 7.42 15.49
N VAL A 752 10.46 8.32 15.23
CA VAL A 752 10.52 9.05 13.94
C VAL A 752 11.66 8.51 13.10
N ARG A 753 11.36 8.10 11.87
CA ARG A 753 12.35 7.58 10.92
C ARG A 753 13.10 8.72 10.22
N ILE A 754 14.28 8.41 9.70
CA ILE A 754 15.07 9.37 8.92
C ILE A 754 14.28 9.81 7.66
N GLY A 755 14.12 11.12 7.48
CA GLY A 755 13.27 11.74 6.46
C GLY A 755 11.83 12.06 6.89
N GLU A 756 11.42 11.69 8.11
CA GLU A 756 10.10 11.99 8.69
C GLU A 756 10.18 13.01 9.86
N GLU A 757 11.32 13.70 10.04
CA GLU A 757 11.62 14.54 11.21
C GLU A 757 10.68 15.75 11.37
N PRO A 758 10.07 15.97 12.56
CA PRO A 758 9.24 17.13 12.83
C PRO A 758 10.09 18.39 13.03
N THR A 759 10.12 19.26 12.01
CA THR A 759 10.92 20.50 12.03
C THR A 759 10.24 21.66 12.79
N ASN A 760 11.04 22.64 13.24
CA ASN A 760 10.56 23.93 13.73
C ASN A 760 11.42 25.05 13.14
N ASN A 761 10.93 25.70 12.10
CA ASN A 761 11.68 26.65 11.28
C ASN A 761 11.17 28.08 11.50
N SER A 762 12.08 29.00 11.81
CA SER A 762 11.77 30.43 12.00
C SER A 762 12.51 31.29 10.97
N VAL A 763 11.76 31.94 10.08
CA VAL A 763 12.28 32.81 9.02
C VAL A 763 11.99 34.27 9.37
N PHE A 764 13.01 35.12 9.27
CA PHE A 764 12.91 36.57 9.31
C PHE A 764 13.31 37.12 7.95
N GLY A 765 12.71 38.23 7.51
CA GLY A 765 13.12 38.89 6.27
C GLY A 765 12.75 40.36 6.20
N ILE A 766 13.46 41.07 5.33
CA ILE A 766 13.31 42.49 5.04
C ILE A 766 13.37 42.65 3.52
N ASP A 767 12.45 43.43 2.96
CA ASP A 767 12.39 43.73 1.53
C ASP A 767 12.17 45.22 1.28
N PHE A 768 12.71 45.73 0.19
CA PHE A 768 12.63 47.13 -0.19
C PHE A 768 12.28 47.24 -1.68
N THR A 769 11.35 48.13 -2.01
CA THR A 769 11.01 48.48 -3.39
C THR A 769 10.99 49.99 -3.55
N SER A 770 11.65 50.49 -4.60
CA SER A 770 11.72 51.90 -4.97
C SER A 770 11.47 52.07 -6.47
N ARG A 771 10.52 52.95 -6.83
CA ARG A 771 10.22 53.29 -8.23
C ARG A 771 10.70 54.71 -8.57
N ILE A 772 11.74 54.79 -9.38
CA ILE A 772 12.39 56.04 -9.77
C ILE A 772 11.95 56.40 -11.20
N LYS A 773 11.04 57.38 -11.33
CA LYS A 773 10.58 57.89 -12.63
C LYS A 773 11.63 58.82 -13.24
N SER A 774 12.19 58.43 -14.38
CA SER A 774 13.31 59.11 -15.03
C SER A 774 12.93 59.74 -16.36
N LYS A 775 12.62 61.04 -16.30
CA LYS A 775 12.36 61.91 -17.48
C LYS A 775 13.55 62.04 -18.42
N TRP A 776 14.76 61.68 -17.96
CA TRP A 776 15.94 61.60 -18.83
C TRP A 776 15.88 60.36 -19.74
N LEU A 777 15.49 59.19 -19.21
CA LEU A 777 15.30 57.98 -20.02
C LEU A 777 14.18 58.15 -21.06
N THR A 778 13.05 58.75 -20.70
CA THR A 778 11.97 59.06 -21.67
C THR A 778 12.47 59.93 -22.82
N ARG A 779 13.29 60.95 -22.52
CA ARG A 779 13.89 61.83 -23.54
C ARG A 779 14.91 61.09 -24.41
N LEU A 780 15.67 60.15 -23.84
CA LEU A 780 16.62 59.31 -24.58
C LEU A 780 15.89 58.37 -25.55
N VAL A 781 14.81 57.71 -25.11
CA VAL A 781 13.94 56.89 -25.98
C VAL A 781 13.35 57.73 -27.11
N ASN A 782 12.89 58.96 -26.83
CA ASN A 782 12.36 59.89 -27.83
C ASN A 782 13.43 60.56 -28.72
N LEU A 783 14.72 60.22 -28.57
CA LEU A 783 15.78 60.57 -29.53
C LEU A 783 16.04 59.45 -30.55
N LEU A 784 15.44 58.26 -30.38
CA LEU A 784 15.55 57.17 -31.35
C LEU A 784 14.61 57.43 -32.55
N PRO A 785 15.09 57.36 -33.80
CA PRO A 785 14.26 57.57 -34.98
C PRO A 785 13.02 56.67 -35.00
N GLY A 786 11.84 57.29 -35.14
CA GLY A 786 10.55 56.59 -35.17
C GLY A 786 9.80 56.48 -33.84
N TYR A 787 10.42 56.83 -32.70
CA TYR A 787 9.79 56.76 -31.39
C TYR A 787 9.42 58.13 -30.82
N ASN A 788 8.19 58.26 -30.30
CA ASN A 788 7.71 59.46 -29.60
C ASN A 788 6.63 59.07 -28.58
N THR A 789 7.05 58.64 -27.39
CA THR A 789 6.16 58.27 -26.29
C THR A 789 5.96 59.41 -25.29
N LYS A 790 4.78 59.46 -24.67
CA LYS A 790 4.45 60.36 -23.56
C LYS A 790 4.47 59.64 -22.19
N GLU A 791 4.59 58.31 -22.19
CA GLU A 791 4.75 57.51 -20.97
C GLU A 791 6.09 57.86 -20.29
N GLU A 792 6.06 58.11 -18.97
CA GLU A 792 7.28 58.33 -18.20
C GLU A 792 8.02 57.01 -17.99
N SER A 793 9.32 56.98 -18.25
CA SER A 793 10.14 55.78 -18.07
C SER A 793 10.44 55.59 -16.59
N GLU A 794 10.05 54.47 -16.01
CA GLU A 794 10.38 54.13 -14.61
C GLU A 794 11.50 53.10 -14.49
N PHE A 795 12.27 53.21 -13.41
CA PHE A 795 13.28 52.25 -13.00
C PHE A 795 12.89 51.72 -11.62
N THR A 796 12.67 50.42 -11.50
CA THR A 796 12.28 49.78 -10.23
C THR A 796 13.49 49.08 -9.61
N ILE A 797 13.93 49.57 -8.46
CA ILE A 797 14.90 48.87 -7.61
C ILE A 797 14.12 47.97 -6.65
N LYS A 798 14.53 46.71 -6.55
CA LYS A 798 14.10 45.78 -5.49
C LYS A 798 15.33 45.21 -4.79
N GLY A 799 15.21 45.00 -3.49
CA GLY A 799 16.22 44.30 -2.69
C GLY A 799 15.53 43.50 -1.59
N GLU A 800 16.04 42.30 -1.31
CA GLU A 800 15.47 41.38 -0.32
C GLU A 800 16.59 40.72 0.49
N LEU A 801 16.33 40.48 1.77
CA LEU A 801 17.18 39.74 2.69
C LEU A 801 16.30 38.81 3.53
N ALA A 802 16.70 37.55 3.67
CA ALA A 802 16.04 36.57 4.52
C ALA A 802 17.06 35.80 5.37
N TYR A 803 16.67 35.45 6.59
CA TYR A 803 17.45 34.69 7.55
C TYR A 803 16.59 33.58 8.17
N LEU A 804 17.05 32.34 8.07
CA LEU A 804 16.38 31.15 8.63
C LEU A 804 17.13 30.69 9.89
N THR A 805 16.39 30.51 10.98
CA THR A 805 16.80 29.74 12.16
C THR A 805 16.05 28.40 12.16
N PRO A 806 16.70 27.30 11.77
CA PRO A 806 16.07 25.98 11.73
C PRO A 806 16.34 25.17 13.00
N ASP A 807 15.31 24.55 13.56
CA ASP A 807 15.45 23.32 14.34
C ASP A 807 15.02 22.13 13.45
N PRO A 808 15.97 21.33 12.92
CA PRO A 808 15.67 20.30 11.94
C PRO A 808 14.97 19.08 12.53
N ASN A 809 15.00 18.88 13.85
CA ASN A 809 14.29 17.78 14.50
C ASN A 809 13.96 18.11 15.96
N THR A 810 12.69 18.40 16.21
CA THR A 810 12.16 18.74 17.53
C THR A 810 12.06 17.56 18.50
N LYS A 811 12.08 16.30 18.03
CA LYS A 811 12.07 15.11 18.90
C LYS A 811 13.46 14.88 19.46
N ARG A 812 13.55 14.80 20.79
CA ARG A 812 14.78 14.65 21.56
C ARG A 812 14.87 13.25 22.16
N SER A 813 16.08 12.72 22.32
CA SER A 813 16.27 11.38 22.87
C SER A 813 15.78 11.30 24.31
N ALA A 814 14.99 10.27 24.60
CA ALA A 814 14.57 9.91 25.95
C ALA A 814 15.67 9.17 26.75
N ILE A 815 16.81 8.84 26.12
CA ILE A 815 17.91 8.11 26.75
C ILE A 815 18.84 9.10 27.46
N PRO A 816 19.09 8.98 28.78
CA PRO A 816 19.88 9.97 29.53
C PRO A 816 21.34 10.12 29.09
N SER A 817 21.92 9.14 28.39
CA SER A 817 23.28 9.25 27.79
C SER A 817 23.38 10.31 26.71
N ASP A 818 22.26 10.61 26.05
CA ASP A 818 22.22 11.37 24.81
C ASP A 818 21.99 12.86 25.06
N ASN A 819 22.00 13.29 26.32
CA ASN A 819 21.93 14.69 26.78
C ASN A 819 20.78 15.52 26.17
N ASN A 820 19.66 14.87 25.81
CA ASN A 820 18.50 15.50 25.15
C ASN A 820 18.85 16.07 23.74
N GLU A 821 19.80 15.45 23.03
CA GLU A 821 20.04 15.69 21.61
C GLU A 821 18.86 15.22 20.73
N SER A 822 18.81 15.70 19.48
CA SER A 822 17.80 15.24 18.49
C SER A 822 18.00 13.78 18.09
N VAL A 823 16.92 13.01 17.95
CA VAL A 823 16.98 11.57 17.60
C VAL A 823 16.11 11.24 16.38
N ALA A 824 16.65 10.44 15.48
CA ALA A 824 15.94 9.83 14.35
C ALA A 824 16.38 8.37 14.19
N TYR A 825 15.44 7.49 13.85
CA TYR A 825 15.67 6.06 13.70
C TYR A 825 16.10 5.73 12.27
N VAL A 826 17.30 5.19 12.10
CA VAL A 826 17.79 4.62 10.82
C VAL A 826 17.12 3.27 10.55
N ASP A 827 16.93 2.48 11.60
CA ASP A 827 16.08 1.28 11.64
C ASP A 827 15.45 1.21 13.05
N ASP A 828 14.18 0.83 13.13
CA ASP A 828 13.46 0.58 14.39
C ASP A 828 13.39 -0.92 14.73
N MET A 829 13.92 -1.77 13.85
CA MET A 829 13.90 -3.24 13.87
C MET A 829 12.49 -3.86 13.92
N GLU A 830 11.42 -3.07 13.81
CA GLU A 830 10.03 -3.53 13.95
C GLU A 830 9.61 -4.35 12.72
N GLY A 831 10.09 -3.96 11.54
CA GLY A 831 9.93 -4.71 10.28
C GLY A 831 10.79 -5.97 10.15
N SER A 832 11.79 -6.18 11.01
CA SER A 832 12.75 -7.29 10.88
C SER A 832 12.12 -8.68 11.02
N LYS A 833 10.98 -8.78 11.72
CA LYS A 833 10.33 -10.04 12.07
C LYS A 833 9.14 -10.36 11.17
N LYS A 834 9.38 -10.98 10.02
CA LYS A 834 8.32 -11.50 9.15
C LYS A 834 7.57 -12.68 9.81
N ILE A 835 6.40 -12.42 10.39
CA ILE A 835 5.52 -13.46 10.94
C ILE A 835 4.65 -14.02 9.81
N VAL A 836 4.96 -15.24 9.35
CA VAL A 836 4.07 -16.01 8.45
C VAL A 836 3.07 -16.78 9.31
N SER A 837 1.81 -16.35 9.29
CA SER A 837 0.74 -17.08 9.99
C SER A 837 0.39 -18.36 9.24
N LEU A 838 0.46 -19.50 9.92
CA LEU A 838 -0.04 -20.78 9.37
C LEU A 838 -1.58 -20.81 9.26
N GLY A 839 -2.28 -19.84 9.85
CA GLY A 839 -3.75 -19.70 9.84
C GLY A 839 -4.45 -20.70 10.75
N THR A 840 -5.17 -20.19 11.76
CA THR A 840 -5.85 -21.01 12.78
C THR A 840 -7.20 -21.59 12.34
N ASN A 841 -7.77 -21.17 11.20
CA ASN A 841 -9.08 -21.66 10.74
C ASN A 841 -9.04 -23.14 10.34
N TYR A 842 -9.84 -23.97 11.00
CA TYR A 842 -9.85 -25.43 10.84
C TYR A 842 -10.14 -25.91 9.41
N SER A 843 -10.94 -25.17 8.64
CA SER A 843 -11.29 -25.55 7.26
C SER A 843 -10.14 -25.36 6.26
N SER A 844 -9.08 -24.65 6.65
CA SER A 844 -7.85 -24.49 5.85
C SER A 844 -6.82 -25.62 6.05
N TRP A 845 -7.15 -26.62 6.87
CA TRP A 845 -6.35 -27.81 7.14
C TRP A 845 -7.11 -29.07 6.71
N THR A 846 -6.39 -30.04 6.13
CA THR A 846 -6.94 -31.33 5.71
C THR A 846 -6.18 -32.49 6.38
N PHE A 847 -6.73 -33.71 6.35
CA PHE A 847 -5.98 -34.89 6.80
C PHE A 847 -4.69 -35.06 5.97
N SER A 848 -3.57 -35.32 6.64
CA SER A 848 -2.30 -35.56 5.94
C SER A 848 -2.34 -36.83 5.08
N SER A 849 -1.46 -36.86 4.08
CA SER A 849 -0.97 -38.10 3.49
C SER A 849 -0.27 -38.99 4.54
N VAL A 850 0.09 -40.20 4.14
CA VAL A 850 0.91 -41.11 4.95
C VAL A 850 2.33 -40.54 5.09
N PRO A 851 2.90 -40.45 6.30
CA PRO A 851 4.28 -39.99 6.50
C PRO A 851 5.26 -41.00 5.88
N GLN A 852 6.33 -40.48 5.25
CA GLN A 852 7.44 -41.30 4.74
C GLN A 852 8.41 -41.64 5.87
N ASP A 853 7.92 -42.48 6.78
CA ASP A 853 8.61 -43.00 7.96
C ASP A 853 8.65 -44.54 7.86
N ASN A 854 9.82 -45.13 8.08
CA ASN A 854 10.02 -46.58 7.97
C ASN A 854 9.63 -47.34 9.25
N ASP A 855 9.69 -46.69 10.41
CA ASP A 855 9.37 -47.31 11.71
C ASP A 855 7.84 -47.47 11.87
N LEU A 856 7.07 -46.60 11.22
CA LEU A 856 5.64 -46.78 11.01
C LEU A 856 5.36 -47.96 10.07
N GLY A 857 6.18 -48.18 9.03
CA GLY A 857 6.16 -49.38 8.20
C GLY A 857 6.58 -49.13 6.75
N MET A 858 7.15 -50.14 6.09
CA MET A 858 7.76 -50.00 4.75
C MET A 858 6.78 -49.72 3.61
N ASN A 859 5.48 -50.01 3.80
CA ASN A 859 4.42 -49.84 2.80
C ASN A 859 3.27 -49.00 3.36
N ASP A 860 2.65 -48.15 2.54
CA ASP A 860 1.56 -47.27 2.97
C ASP A 860 0.40 -48.01 3.64
N SER A 861 0.03 -49.20 3.16
CA SER A 861 -1.01 -50.03 3.79
C SER A 861 -0.66 -50.44 5.24
N LEU A 862 0.63 -50.66 5.53
CA LEU A 862 1.11 -50.98 6.89
C LEU A 862 1.21 -49.74 7.78
N ARG A 863 1.35 -48.56 7.18
CA ARG A 863 1.29 -47.28 7.89
C ARG A 863 -0.16 -46.87 8.18
N PHE A 864 -1.08 -47.09 7.24
CA PHE A 864 -2.52 -46.82 7.41
C PHE A 864 -3.16 -47.60 8.58
N ILE A 865 -2.72 -48.83 8.86
CA ILE A 865 -3.25 -49.61 10.01
C ILE A 865 -2.83 -49.07 11.38
N LYS A 866 -1.84 -48.16 11.44
CA LYS A 866 -1.43 -47.42 12.64
C LYS A 866 -2.06 -46.01 12.73
N ARG A 867 -3.01 -45.67 11.84
CA ARG A 867 -3.63 -44.33 11.81
C ARG A 867 -4.69 -44.19 12.91
N ALA A 868 -4.42 -43.38 13.94
CA ALA A 868 -5.29 -43.19 15.10
C ALA A 868 -6.15 -41.92 15.02
N LYS A 869 -7.16 -41.78 15.89
CA LYS A 869 -8.19 -40.74 15.76
C LYS A 869 -7.61 -39.36 16.02
N LEU A 870 -7.88 -38.44 15.09
CA LEU A 870 -7.48 -37.04 15.15
C LEU A 870 -8.70 -36.18 14.84
N ARG A 871 -8.89 -35.13 15.63
CA ARG A 871 -9.87 -34.08 15.40
C ARG A 871 -9.14 -32.74 15.49
N TRP A 872 -9.49 -31.78 14.64
CA TRP A 872 -9.05 -30.41 14.78
C TRP A 872 -10.24 -29.48 14.57
N TYR A 873 -10.31 -28.44 15.38
CA TYR A 873 -11.45 -27.53 15.42
C TYR A 873 -11.04 -26.18 16.02
N ASN A 874 -11.96 -25.23 15.96
CA ASN A 874 -11.85 -23.94 16.61
C ASN A 874 -12.90 -23.84 17.72
N LEU A 875 -12.52 -23.31 18.88
CA LEU A 875 -13.48 -22.79 19.86
C LEU A 875 -13.47 -21.26 19.77
N PRO A 876 -14.58 -20.60 19.39
CA PRO A 876 -14.61 -19.16 19.19
C PRO A 876 -14.30 -18.40 20.48
N ASN A 877 -13.41 -17.40 20.41
CA ASN A 877 -13.09 -16.48 21.51
C ASN A 877 -12.63 -17.14 22.84
N ALA A 878 -12.20 -18.40 22.80
CA ALA A 878 -12.01 -19.24 23.98
C ALA A 878 -10.75 -18.95 24.85
N ALA A 879 -9.92 -17.98 24.48
CA ALA A 879 -8.77 -17.55 25.29
C ALA A 879 -8.57 -16.03 25.20
N ASN A 880 -8.22 -15.35 26.30
CA ASN A 880 -7.94 -13.91 26.26
C ASN A 880 -6.54 -13.65 25.67
N ILE A 881 -6.39 -12.56 24.92
CA ILE A 881 -5.08 -12.12 24.40
C ILE A 881 -4.11 -11.83 25.55
N LYS A 882 -4.58 -11.28 26.68
CA LYS A 882 -3.72 -10.91 27.82
C LYS A 882 -3.17 -12.13 28.55
N ASP A 883 -3.85 -13.28 28.53
CA ASP A 883 -3.32 -14.54 29.09
C ASP A 883 -2.08 -15.02 28.32
N ILE A 884 -2.05 -14.75 27.02
CA ILE A 884 -0.98 -15.16 26.09
C ILE A 884 0.09 -14.06 25.94
N TYR A 885 -0.33 -12.80 26.00
CA TYR A 885 0.47 -11.59 25.80
C TYR A 885 0.11 -10.50 26.83
N PRO A 886 0.51 -10.61 28.11
CA PRO A 886 0.06 -9.71 29.18
C PRO A 886 0.35 -8.22 28.94
N ASN A 887 1.44 -7.93 28.22
CA ASN A 887 1.89 -6.56 27.92
C ASN A 887 1.38 -6.03 26.58
N ARG A 888 0.39 -6.69 25.95
CA ARG A 888 -0.18 -6.26 24.67
C ARG A 888 -1.46 -5.46 24.91
N ASP A 889 -1.44 -4.19 24.54
CA ASP A 889 -2.65 -3.40 24.40
C ASP A 889 -3.56 -3.99 23.33
N VAL A 890 -4.85 -4.07 23.65
CA VAL A 890 -5.91 -4.62 22.82
C VAL A 890 -7.05 -3.61 22.73
N GLN A 891 -7.66 -3.50 21.56
CA GLN A 891 -8.83 -2.66 21.38
C GLN A 891 -10.04 -3.29 22.10
N PRO A 892 -10.92 -2.50 22.72
CA PRO A 892 -12.16 -3.01 23.31
C PRO A 892 -12.95 -3.86 22.31
N GLY A 893 -13.43 -5.03 22.76
CA GLY A 893 -14.11 -6.01 21.90
C GLY A 893 -13.18 -6.90 21.05
N GLN A 894 -11.86 -6.67 21.05
CA GLN A 894 -10.85 -7.55 20.43
C GLN A 894 -10.01 -8.30 21.48
N GLU A 895 -10.57 -8.54 22.68
CA GLU A 895 -9.80 -9.08 23.81
C GLU A 895 -9.59 -10.60 23.77
N SER A 896 -10.33 -11.33 22.94
CA SER A 896 -10.24 -12.80 22.84
C SER A 896 -9.66 -13.27 21.50
N ILE A 897 -9.10 -14.49 21.50
CA ILE A 897 -8.72 -15.22 20.28
C ILE A 897 -9.50 -16.52 20.12
N THR A 898 -9.58 -16.98 18.88
CA THR A 898 -10.10 -18.30 18.50
C THR A 898 -8.91 -19.25 18.28
N PRO A 899 -8.53 -20.10 19.27
CA PRO A 899 -7.43 -21.06 19.12
C PRO A 899 -7.74 -22.15 18.09
N PHE A 900 -6.68 -22.73 17.52
CA PHE A 900 -6.73 -23.96 16.73
C PHE A 900 -6.42 -25.13 17.67
N ILE A 901 -7.41 -25.96 17.96
CA ILE A 901 -7.31 -27.08 18.90
C ILE A 901 -7.11 -28.36 18.09
N ILE A 902 -6.20 -29.21 18.55
CA ILE A 902 -5.94 -30.54 18.00
C ILE A 902 -6.17 -31.56 19.12
N ASP A 903 -7.15 -32.44 18.94
CA ASP A 903 -7.44 -33.60 19.79
C ASP A 903 -6.92 -34.87 19.09
N PHE A 904 -6.01 -35.59 19.74
CA PHE A 904 -5.43 -36.83 19.23
C PHE A 904 -5.61 -37.95 20.27
N ASP A 905 -6.38 -38.97 19.89
CA ASP A 905 -6.60 -40.16 20.71
C ASP A 905 -5.90 -41.37 20.07
N PRO A 906 -4.73 -41.80 20.61
CA PRO A 906 -4.00 -42.97 20.10
C PRO A 906 -4.69 -44.31 20.39
N ASN A 907 -5.80 -44.32 21.14
CA ASN A 907 -6.57 -45.52 21.48
C ASN A 907 -7.73 -45.79 20.50
N LEU A 908 -8.19 -44.76 19.79
CA LEU A 908 -9.28 -44.85 18.81
C LEU A 908 -8.76 -44.88 17.37
N ARG A 909 -9.50 -45.52 16.47
CA ARG A 909 -9.16 -45.58 15.04
C ARG A 909 -9.47 -44.30 14.27
N ALA A 910 -8.62 -43.99 13.29
CA ALA A 910 -8.94 -43.02 12.24
C ALA A 910 -9.96 -43.57 11.23
N THR A 911 -10.57 -42.65 10.48
CA THR A 911 -11.24 -42.97 9.21
C THR A 911 -10.26 -43.69 8.27
N TYR A 912 -10.75 -44.69 7.53
CA TYR A 912 -9.96 -45.53 6.61
C TYR A 912 -8.83 -46.37 7.26
N ASN A 913 -8.79 -46.49 8.59
CA ASN A 913 -7.98 -47.52 9.24
C ASN A 913 -8.72 -48.86 9.27
N TYR A 914 -8.23 -49.82 8.48
CA TYR A 914 -8.77 -51.17 8.33
C TYR A 914 -8.00 -52.24 9.14
N SER A 915 -7.31 -51.85 10.21
CA SER A 915 -6.55 -52.79 11.05
C SER A 915 -7.45 -53.86 11.69
N ASN A 916 -7.00 -55.12 11.69
CA ASN A 916 -7.65 -56.22 12.39
C ASN A 916 -7.42 -56.20 13.91
N THR A 917 -6.84 -55.11 14.43
CA THR A 917 -6.35 -55.00 15.81
C THR A 917 -7.29 -54.19 16.73
N TYR A 918 -8.54 -54.04 16.31
CA TYR A 918 -9.62 -53.37 17.03
C TYR A 918 -10.60 -54.36 17.67
N THR A 919 -11.15 -54.01 18.83
CA THR A 919 -12.29 -54.72 19.42
C THR A 919 -13.54 -54.60 18.52
N ARG A 920 -14.38 -55.65 18.53
CA ARG A 920 -15.56 -55.75 17.64
C ARG A 920 -16.69 -54.84 18.11
N GLY A 921 -16.70 -53.60 17.62
CA GLY A 921 -17.87 -52.71 17.65
C GLY A 921 -17.54 -51.26 18.02
N ASP A 922 -16.52 -51.04 18.83
CA ASP A 922 -16.14 -49.74 19.39
C ASP A 922 -15.11 -48.97 18.56
N GLY A 923 -14.21 -49.66 17.86
CA GLY A 923 -13.06 -49.05 17.19
C GLY A 923 -11.92 -48.66 18.14
N ILE A 924 -11.88 -49.27 19.32
CA ILE A 924 -10.81 -49.14 20.33
C ILE A 924 -9.73 -50.20 20.04
N PHE A 925 -8.46 -49.81 20.10
CA PHE A 925 -7.32 -50.72 19.95
C PHE A 925 -7.29 -51.78 21.08
N PHE A 926 -6.90 -53.03 20.78
CA PHE A 926 -6.66 -54.03 21.83
C PHE A 926 -5.67 -53.50 22.89
N PRO A 927 -5.86 -53.80 24.20
CA PRO A 927 -5.05 -53.23 25.28
C PRO A 927 -3.53 -53.41 25.19
N ASN A 928 -3.06 -54.41 24.43
CA ASN A 928 -1.65 -54.77 24.28
C ASN A 928 -0.96 -54.09 23.09
N ILE A 929 -1.57 -53.07 22.47
CA ILE A 929 -1.04 -52.39 21.28
C ILE A 929 -0.17 -51.20 21.68
N ASP A 930 0.97 -51.07 21.01
CA ASP A 930 1.87 -49.94 21.19
C ASP A 930 1.26 -48.63 20.66
N ARG A 931 0.78 -47.83 21.60
CA ARG A 931 0.23 -46.48 21.39
C ARG A 931 1.27 -45.49 20.87
N GLN A 932 2.57 -45.73 21.07
CA GLN A 932 3.63 -44.85 20.57
C GLN A 932 3.84 -45.00 19.07
N SER A 933 3.56 -46.19 18.52
CA SER A 933 3.57 -46.43 17.06
C SER A 933 2.37 -45.83 16.30
N ASN A 934 1.35 -45.34 17.00
CA ASN A 934 0.14 -44.79 16.38
C ASN A 934 0.33 -43.32 15.98
N TRP A 935 -0.11 -42.97 14.76
CA TRP A 935 0.07 -41.62 14.19
C TRP A 935 -1.23 -41.07 13.59
N ASN A 936 -1.31 -39.76 13.45
CA ASN A 936 -2.14 -39.09 12.46
C ASN A 936 -1.56 -37.69 12.22
N GLY A 937 -1.99 -37.00 11.17
CA GLY A 937 -1.54 -35.65 10.86
C GLY A 937 -2.60 -34.82 10.14
N VAL A 938 -2.43 -33.52 10.24
CA VAL A 938 -3.03 -32.52 9.34
C VAL A 938 -1.97 -32.00 8.37
N MET A 939 -2.38 -31.62 7.18
CA MET A 939 -1.56 -30.89 6.22
C MET A 939 -2.30 -29.66 5.70
N LYS A 940 -1.54 -28.74 5.14
CA LYS A 940 -2.03 -27.49 4.57
C LYS A 940 -1.14 -27.07 3.42
N TYR A 941 -1.75 -26.54 2.37
CA TYR A 941 -1.01 -25.88 1.29
C TYR A 941 -0.54 -24.51 1.76
N LEU A 942 0.76 -24.22 1.61
CA LEU A 942 1.34 -22.91 1.91
C LEU A 942 1.30 -22.05 0.64
N ASN A 943 0.69 -20.88 0.74
CA ASN A 943 0.65 -19.85 -0.32
C ASN A 943 1.87 -18.94 -0.26
#